data_AF-A0A820SR91-F1
#
_entry.id   AF-A0A820SR91-F1
#
_cell.length_a   1.000
_cell.length_b   1.000
_cell.length_c   1.000
_cell.angle_alpha   90.00
_cell.angle_beta   90.00
_cell.angle_gamma   90.00
#
_symmetry.space_group_name_H-M   'P 1'
#
loop_
_entity.id
_entity.type
_entity.pdbx_description
1 polymer ?
#
loop_
_entity_poly.entity_id
_entity_poly.type
_entity_poly.pdbx_seq_one_letter_code
_entity_poly.pdbx_strand_id
1 'polypeptide(L)'
;MWNRTEFSVPIDESIILYRHPILYGAAIYALLLIIIGTIGNVLTIVVLLRPNLQRYTTMRYLIAVAVADLCSLYSWNLNLFYKHLINHYQNDLEDGSMIACRIVSFIAFVSLQLSSWYLTLVSVDRCLNIYFLLWHRQIGRTSYSIYIIFSVTTAIIFLNLHLLFLNGYQQSNCIPFEKRTCFICYARLEDRFYIFPKWEKIHLVVYNFIPFTIMFISTCFIIRRSASSANAQRRLTIDMRKDSLQCSSRRRKQRQLTRILLSVTFLFVFLTTPIMIYNVFFRNRLRNRKPLKYIVQALLLCTQYTSHAIHYSSSYSRDFIVKYIDMETHGHSEWKYIDRREIGITCVAFSGGQPRPGVDLGPEFVLKAGLIGQLNAMDFKTILTDGKEIHDYKEFFPASDEPIGIIKRPRAVGIVSKHLTDQVYQHSKAGRMALQIGGDHSMGLGTVSGIARATKERFGQDIKVIWVDAHADINTPETTETGNLHGMPLSFLIGLVKENIEGLDWVVPCLKPENIVYIGLRDVDKAEKQILKQYNIKAFSMHEIDRYGIGAVMNMTIEYLSKGDTAQSPIHLSFDIDALDPTVAASTGTPVRGGLTFREGHYICEALHETGRLVGIDIVELNPTIGHSNEDTITIGCSLIRAALGESLL
;
A
#
# COMPACT_ATOMS: atom_id res chain seq x y z
N MET A 1 74.85 -38.78 -10.01
CA MET A 1 75.32 -37.76 -9.07
C MET A 1 74.13 -36.90 -8.66
N TRP A 2 73.89 -36.87 -7.36
CA TRP A 2 72.87 -36.13 -6.58
C TRP A 2 71.45 -36.71 -6.50
N ASN A 3 71.15 -37.09 -5.25
CA ASN A 3 70.10 -37.93 -4.72
C ASN A 3 68.73 -37.26 -4.68
N ARG A 4 67.70 -38.12 -4.60
CA ARG A 4 66.42 -37.82 -3.95
C ARG A 4 66.69 -37.20 -2.57
N THR A 5 66.40 -35.92 -2.42
CA THR A 5 66.11 -35.34 -1.10
C THR A 5 64.64 -34.98 -1.05
N GLU A 6 63.98 -35.63 -0.10
CA GLU A 6 62.68 -35.28 0.43
C GLU A 6 62.62 -33.78 0.69
N PHE A 7 61.84 -33.04 -0.10
CA PHE A 7 61.19 -31.83 0.40
C PHE A 7 59.84 -32.25 0.95
N SER A 8 59.88 -32.99 2.06
CA SER A 8 58.86 -32.90 3.10
C SER A 8 58.89 -31.47 3.61
N VAL A 9 58.15 -30.56 2.95
CA VAL A 9 57.79 -29.30 3.59
C VAL A 9 56.99 -29.70 4.83
N PRO A 10 57.47 -29.40 6.06
CA PRO A 10 56.68 -29.65 7.25
C PRO A 10 55.38 -28.87 7.06
N ILE A 11 54.24 -29.55 7.14
CA ILE A 11 52.98 -28.85 7.39
C ILE A 11 53.14 -28.34 8.82
N ASP A 12 53.66 -27.13 8.94
CA ASP A 12 53.82 -26.39 10.18
C ASP A 12 52.53 -26.55 10.99
N GLU A 13 52.60 -27.14 12.19
CA GLU A 13 51.42 -27.45 13.02
C GLU A 13 50.61 -26.17 13.34
N SER A 14 51.23 -24.99 13.23
CA SER A 14 50.54 -23.70 13.26
C SER A 14 49.53 -23.51 12.11
N ILE A 15 49.74 -24.14 10.94
CA ILE A 15 48.83 -24.14 9.78
C ILE A 15 47.57 -24.98 10.05
N ILE A 16 47.60 -25.90 11.01
CA ILE A 16 46.40 -26.67 11.43
C ILE A 16 45.63 -25.90 12.50
N LEU A 17 46.32 -25.19 13.41
CA LEU A 17 45.72 -24.47 14.53
C LEU A 17 44.98 -23.18 14.12
N TYR A 18 45.54 -22.37 13.20
CA TYR A 18 44.92 -21.11 12.76
C TYR A 18 43.92 -21.26 11.60
N ARG A 19 43.97 -22.39 10.89
CA ARG A 19 43.12 -22.66 9.71
C ARG A 19 41.70 -23.03 10.08
N HIS A 20 41.46 -23.53 11.31
CA HIS A 20 40.14 -23.94 11.75
C HIS A 20 39.20 -22.75 12.10
N PRO A 21 39.58 -21.76 12.93
CA PRO A 21 38.60 -20.81 13.47
C PRO A 21 37.98 -19.87 12.42
N ILE A 22 38.78 -19.32 11.49
CA ILE A 22 38.29 -18.34 10.50
C ILE A 22 37.44 -19.02 9.43
N LEU A 23 37.85 -20.19 8.93
CA LEU A 23 37.07 -20.95 7.95
C LEU A 23 35.80 -21.53 8.57
N TYR A 24 35.87 -21.96 9.84
CA TYR A 24 34.70 -22.40 10.60
C TYR A 24 33.73 -21.23 10.84
N GLY A 25 34.24 -20.05 11.20
CA GLY A 25 33.46 -18.82 11.29
C GLY A 25 32.81 -18.42 9.96
N ALA A 26 33.55 -18.53 8.84
CA ALA A 26 33.01 -18.29 7.50
C ALA A 26 31.91 -19.28 7.13
N ALA A 27 32.04 -20.54 7.52
CA ALA A 27 31.04 -21.58 7.28
C ALA A 27 29.78 -21.42 8.16
N ILE A 28 29.93 -21.00 9.42
CA ILE A 28 28.80 -20.58 10.27
C ILE A 28 28.10 -19.37 9.65
N TYR A 29 28.87 -18.38 9.17
CA TYR A 29 28.29 -17.22 8.49
C TYR A 29 27.53 -17.61 7.22
N ALA A 30 28.07 -18.54 6.42
CA ALA A 30 27.39 -19.08 5.26
C ALA A 30 26.05 -19.77 5.64
N LEU A 31 26.01 -20.51 6.75
CA LEU A 31 24.77 -21.09 7.27
C LEU A 31 23.76 -20.01 7.67
N LEU A 32 24.19 -18.95 8.35
CA LEU A 32 23.33 -17.82 8.70
C LEU A 32 22.78 -17.11 7.45
N LEU A 33 23.61 -16.94 6.41
CA LEU A 33 23.17 -16.38 5.13
C LEU A 33 22.13 -17.26 4.44
N ILE A 34 22.28 -18.59 4.50
CA ILE A 34 21.27 -19.52 3.97
C ILE A 34 19.96 -19.35 4.74
N ILE A 35 19.98 -19.35 6.07
CA ILE A 35 18.75 -19.23 6.88
C ILE A 35 18.04 -17.90 6.60
N ILE A 36 18.76 -16.78 6.73
CA ILE A 36 18.20 -15.43 6.57
C ILE A 36 17.77 -15.20 5.12
N GLY A 37 18.63 -15.58 4.17
CA GLY A 37 18.38 -15.42 2.74
C GLY A 37 17.20 -16.27 2.26
N THR A 38 17.05 -17.50 2.77
CA THR A 38 15.89 -18.35 2.44
C THR A 38 14.61 -17.73 2.96
N ILE A 39 14.56 -17.33 4.24
CA ILE A 39 13.36 -16.69 4.82
C ILE A 39 12.98 -15.44 4.02
N GLY A 40 13.96 -14.57 3.75
CA GLY A 40 13.72 -13.31 3.05
C GLY A 40 13.26 -13.47 1.60
N ASN A 41 13.92 -14.34 0.83
CA ASN A 41 13.57 -14.56 -0.57
C ASN A 41 12.26 -15.34 -0.73
N VAL A 42 11.99 -16.34 0.13
CA VAL A 42 10.70 -17.05 0.12
C VAL A 42 9.56 -16.10 0.48
N LEU A 43 9.72 -15.28 1.51
CA LEU A 43 8.70 -14.29 1.86
C LEU A 43 8.46 -13.30 0.72
N THR A 44 9.53 -12.86 0.04
CA THR A 44 9.44 -11.98 -1.13
C THR A 44 8.63 -12.64 -2.25
N ILE A 45 8.89 -13.90 -2.56
CA ILE A 45 8.12 -14.66 -3.57
C ILE A 45 6.66 -14.76 -3.17
N VAL A 46 6.37 -15.21 -1.94
CA VAL A 46 4.99 -15.41 -1.44
C VAL A 46 4.20 -14.10 -1.47
N VAL A 47 4.79 -13.00 -1.00
CA VAL A 47 4.13 -11.69 -0.99
C VAL A 47 3.90 -11.19 -2.40
N LEU A 48 4.92 -11.23 -3.25
CA LEU A 48 4.83 -10.66 -4.60
C LEU A 48 3.99 -11.49 -5.57
N LEU A 49 3.76 -12.79 -5.31
CA LEU A 49 2.88 -13.64 -6.13
C LEU A 49 1.38 -13.27 -6.05
N ARG A 50 0.99 -12.35 -5.15
CA ARG A 50 -0.41 -11.91 -5.02
C ARG A 50 -0.92 -11.23 -6.31
N PRO A 51 -2.15 -11.54 -6.78
CA PRO A 51 -2.68 -11.07 -8.06
C PRO A 51 -2.64 -9.54 -8.27
N ASN A 52 -2.84 -8.76 -7.20
CA ASN A 52 -2.84 -7.30 -7.26
C ASN A 52 -1.45 -6.72 -7.52
N LEU A 53 -0.41 -7.32 -6.96
CA LEU A 53 0.98 -6.92 -7.16
C LEU A 53 1.51 -7.36 -8.52
N GLN A 54 0.96 -8.45 -9.06
CA GLN A 54 1.30 -8.98 -10.37
C GLN A 54 0.90 -8.07 -11.55
N ARG A 55 0.19 -6.97 -11.28
CA ARG A 55 -0.14 -5.91 -12.26
C ARG A 55 1.07 -5.04 -12.63
N TYR A 56 2.11 -5.02 -11.80
CA TYR A 56 3.31 -4.20 -12.02
C TYR A 56 4.49 -5.07 -12.50
N THR A 57 5.13 -4.65 -13.60
CA THR A 57 6.29 -5.36 -14.21
C THR A 57 7.45 -5.50 -13.24
N THR A 58 7.73 -4.46 -12.46
CA THR A 58 8.80 -4.46 -11.45
C THR A 58 8.67 -5.61 -10.45
N MET A 59 7.44 -5.99 -10.05
CA MET A 59 7.20 -7.06 -9.06
C MET A 59 7.60 -8.43 -9.61
N ARG A 60 7.39 -8.66 -10.91
CA ARG A 60 7.80 -9.91 -11.57
C ARG A 60 9.32 -10.05 -11.67
N TYR A 61 10.02 -8.94 -11.95
CA TYR A 61 11.47 -8.94 -11.93
C TYR A 61 12.02 -9.22 -10.52
N LEU A 62 11.40 -8.67 -9.47
CA LEU A 62 11.80 -8.94 -8.09
C LEU A 62 11.57 -10.40 -7.66
N ILE A 63 10.49 -11.03 -8.12
CA ILE A 63 10.30 -12.48 -7.94
C ILE A 63 11.43 -13.25 -8.64
N ALA A 64 11.77 -12.87 -9.88
CA ALA A 64 12.85 -13.51 -10.61
C ALA A 64 14.21 -13.35 -9.91
N VAL A 65 14.49 -12.18 -9.32
CA VAL A 65 15.66 -11.96 -8.44
C VAL A 65 15.62 -12.93 -7.26
N ALA A 66 14.51 -12.99 -6.52
CA ALA A 66 14.41 -13.84 -5.33
C ALA A 66 14.59 -15.34 -5.64
N VAL A 67 14.08 -15.81 -6.78
CA VAL A 67 14.30 -17.19 -7.26
C VAL A 67 15.77 -17.43 -7.60
N ALA A 68 16.40 -16.50 -8.33
CA ALA A 68 17.82 -16.61 -8.68
C ALA A 68 18.71 -16.58 -7.42
N ASP A 69 18.41 -15.72 -6.46
CA ASP A 69 19.13 -15.60 -5.19
C ASP A 69 19.03 -16.89 -4.36
N LEU A 70 17.85 -17.53 -4.30
CA LEU A 70 17.71 -18.86 -3.70
C LEU A 70 18.62 -19.89 -4.38
N CYS A 71 18.61 -19.96 -5.71
CA CYS A 71 19.50 -20.87 -6.44
C CYS A 71 20.98 -20.60 -6.13
N SER A 72 21.40 -19.33 -6.04
CA SER A 72 22.78 -18.96 -5.71
C SER A 72 23.16 -19.31 -4.27
N LEU A 73 22.25 -19.10 -3.30
CA LEU A 73 22.48 -19.44 -1.89
C LEU A 73 22.73 -20.94 -1.74
N TYR A 74 21.89 -21.79 -2.34
CA TYR A 74 21.99 -23.24 -2.20
C TYR A 74 23.08 -23.88 -3.08
N SER A 75 23.50 -23.25 -4.18
CA SER A 75 24.55 -23.83 -5.05
C SER A 75 25.96 -23.63 -4.49
N TRP A 76 26.24 -22.48 -3.86
CA TRP A 76 27.59 -22.14 -3.37
C TRP A 76 27.74 -22.06 -1.85
N ASN A 77 26.80 -21.46 -1.11
CA ASN A 77 26.95 -21.35 0.36
C ASN A 77 26.76 -22.69 1.03
N LEU A 78 25.87 -23.53 0.49
CA LEU A 78 25.71 -24.89 0.95
C LEU A 78 27.02 -25.67 0.80
N ASN A 79 27.77 -25.44 -0.28
CA ASN A 79 29.07 -26.04 -0.49
C ASN A 79 30.08 -25.59 0.57
N LEU A 80 30.15 -24.29 0.86
CA LEU A 80 31.06 -23.73 1.88
C LEU A 80 30.73 -24.25 3.29
N PHE A 81 29.44 -24.35 3.63
CA PHE A 81 28.97 -24.94 4.89
C PHE A 81 29.29 -26.43 4.97
N TYR A 82 28.93 -27.20 3.93
CA TYR A 82 29.15 -28.64 3.88
C TYR A 82 30.63 -29.02 4.02
N LYS A 83 31.51 -28.31 3.29
CA LYS A 83 32.97 -28.53 3.29
C LYS A 83 33.63 -28.36 4.66
N HIS A 84 33.13 -27.43 5.48
CA HIS A 84 33.84 -26.98 6.68
C HIS A 84 33.15 -27.38 7.99
N LEU A 85 31.84 -27.67 8.00
CA LEU A 85 31.12 -28.11 9.21
C LEU A 85 30.66 -29.57 9.17
N ILE A 86 30.38 -30.15 8.00
CA ILE A 86 29.80 -31.50 7.90
C ILE A 86 30.87 -32.51 7.47
N ASN A 87 31.58 -32.21 6.39
CA ASN A 87 32.57 -33.11 5.82
C ASN A 87 33.99 -32.64 6.17
N HIS A 88 34.50 -33.08 7.34
CA HIS A 88 35.85 -32.77 7.80
C HIS A 88 36.97 -33.15 6.80
N TYR A 89 36.67 -33.99 5.81
CA TYR A 89 37.59 -34.43 4.76
C TYR A 89 37.78 -33.42 3.60
N GLN A 90 37.18 -32.22 3.67
CA GLN A 90 37.42 -31.08 2.76
C GLN A 90 37.00 -31.24 1.29
N ASN A 91 36.19 -32.24 0.94
CA ASN A 91 35.68 -32.37 -0.45
C ASN A 91 34.53 -31.39 -0.70
N ASP A 92 34.54 -30.71 -1.85
CA ASP A 92 33.44 -29.87 -2.29
C ASP A 92 32.24 -30.74 -2.75
N LEU A 93 31.01 -30.20 -2.70
CA LEU A 93 29.82 -30.83 -3.31
C LEU A 93 30.05 -31.13 -4.80
N GLU A 94 30.81 -30.27 -5.48
CA GLU A 94 31.20 -30.43 -6.88
C GLU A 94 32.11 -31.64 -7.11
N ASP A 95 32.87 -32.05 -6.08
CA ASP A 95 33.84 -33.14 -6.17
C ASP A 95 33.20 -34.52 -6.04
N GLY A 96 31.93 -34.60 -5.62
CA GLY A 96 31.25 -35.87 -5.36
C GLY A 96 31.08 -36.75 -6.59
N SER A 97 30.93 -36.16 -7.77
CA SER A 97 30.88 -36.88 -9.05
C SER A 97 31.11 -35.95 -10.23
N MET A 98 31.41 -36.51 -11.41
CA MET A 98 31.46 -35.75 -12.66
C MET A 98 30.13 -35.04 -12.97
N ILE A 99 29.00 -35.66 -12.60
CA ILE A 99 27.66 -35.07 -12.77
C ILE A 99 27.52 -33.86 -11.83
N ALA A 100 27.94 -33.99 -10.57
CA ALA A 100 27.91 -32.89 -9.60
C ALA A 100 28.79 -31.71 -10.05
N CYS A 101 30.03 -31.98 -10.48
CA CYS A 101 30.97 -30.96 -11.01
C CYS A 101 30.39 -30.18 -12.20
N ARG A 102 29.56 -30.81 -13.03
CA ARG A 102 28.92 -30.16 -14.18
C ARG A 102 27.67 -29.37 -13.77
N ILE A 103 26.75 -30.03 -13.06
CA ILE A 103 25.44 -29.46 -12.73
C ILE A 103 25.55 -28.36 -11.66
N VAL A 104 26.27 -28.63 -10.56
CA VAL A 104 26.38 -27.67 -9.45
C VAL A 104 27.07 -26.41 -9.93
N SER A 105 28.20 -26.53 -10.62
CA SER A 105 28.90 -25.36 -11.20
C SER A 105 28.03 -24.62 -12.22
N PHE A 106 27.31 -25.33 -13.10
CA PHE A 106 26.42 -24.68 -14.07
C PHE A 106 25.32 -23.85 -13.38
N ILE A 107 24.60 -24.42 -12.40
CA ILE A 107 23.56 -23.71 -11.66
C ILE A 107 24.15 -22.53 -10.89
N ALA A 108 25.32 -22.72 -10.29
CA ALA A 108 26.08 -21.69 -9.59
C ALA A 108 26.34 -20.46 -10.48
N PHE A 109 26.95 -20.65 -11.64
CA PHE A 109 27.29 -19.54 -12.55
C PHE A 109 26.05 -18.89 -13.17
N VAL A 110 25.05 -19.69 -13.55
CA VAL A 110 23.79 -19.21 -14.13
C VAL A 110 23.01 -18.38 -13.12
N SER A 111 22.84 -18.87 -11.89
CA SER A 111 22.04 -18.18 -10.86
C SER A 111 22.65 -16.82 -10.47
N LEU A 112 23.98 -16.75 -10.32
CA LEU A 112 24.68 -15.49 -10.06
C LEU A 112 24.42 -14.47 -11.16
N GLN A 113 24.63 -14.87 -12.43
CA GLN A 113 24.37 -13.99 -13.58
C GLN A 113 22.90 -13.56 -13.64
N LEU A 114 21.96 -14.49 -13.45
CA LEU A 114 20.53 -14.16 -13.46
C LEU A 114 20.15 -13.15 -12.39
N SER A 115 20.62 -13.31 -11.16
CA SER A 115 20.35 -12.35 -10.07
C SER A 115 20.78 -10.93 -10.46
N SER A 116 22.00 -10.77 -10.99
CA SER A 116 22.52 -9.47 -11.44
C SER A 116 21.72 -8.86 -12.60
N TRP A 117 21.38 -9.67 -13.60
CA TRP A 117 20.65 -9.20 -14.77
C TRP A 117 19.18 -8.87 -14.46
N TYR A 118 18.51 -9.63 -13.60
CA TYR A 118 17.17 -9.27 -13.14
C TYR A 118 17.17 -8.01 -12.30
N LEU A 119 18.19 -7.80 -11.46
CA LEU A 119 18.36 -6.56 -10.73
C LEU A 119 18.58 -5.36 -11.68
N THR A 120 19.33 -5.58 -12.76
CA THR A 120 19.50 -4.59 -13.83
C THR A 120 18.16 -4.24 -14.48
N LEU A 121 17.32 -5.23 -14.77
CA LEU A 121 15.98 -5.01 -15.32
C LEU A 121 15.09 -4.17 -14.39
N VAL A 122 15.15 -4.40 -13.07
CA VAL A 122 14.46 -3.56 -12.08
C VAL A 122 14.88 -2.09 -12.20
N SER A 123 16.18 -1.82 -12.35
CA SER A 123 16.70 -0.46 -12.53
C SER A 123 16.25 0.18 -13.84
N VAL A 124 16.28 -0.57 -14.95
CA VAL A 124 15.87 -0.07 -16.28
C VAL A 124 14.38 0.19 -16.33
N ASP A 125 13.55 -0.76 -15.92
CA ASP A 125 12.08 -0.65 -15.87
C ASP A 125 11.67 0.60 -15.06
N ARG A 126 12.35 0.84 -13.94
CA ARG A 126 12.11 2.04 -13.14
C ARG A 126 12.52 3.33 -13.84
N CYS A 127 13.67 3.34 -14.53
CA CYS A 127 14.12 4.50 -15.28
C CYS A 127 13.13 4.86 -16.40
N LEU A 128 12.66 3.86 -17.14
CA LEU A 128 11.69 4.03 -18.22
C LEU A 128 10.36 4.59 -17.69
N ASN A 129 9.86 4.06 -16.57
CA ASN A 129 8.67 4.57 -15.90
C ASN A 129 8.74 6.04 -15.47
N ILE A 130 9.95 6.58 -15.25
CA ILE A 130 10.15 7.98 -14.84
C ILE A 130 10.24 8.94 -16.03
N TYR A 131 10.82 8.48 -17.14
CA TYR A 131 11.01 9.32 -18.34
C TYR A 131 9.84 9.25 -19.31
N PHE A 132 9.16 8.10 -19.39
CA PHE A 132 8.10 7.84 -20.34
C PHE A 132 6.80 7.57 -19.58
N LEU A 133 5.99 8.61 -19.36
CA LEU A 133 4.72 8.51 -18.62
C LEU A 133 3.73 7.55 -19.28
N LEU A 134 3.86 7.39 -20.60
CA LEU A 134 3.06 6.48 -21.42
C LEU A 134 3.66 5.08 -21.52
N TRP A 135 4.84 4.80 -20.97
CA TRP A 135 5.48 3.48 -21.01
C TRP A 135 4.55 2.38 -20.50
N HIS A 136 3.82 2.66 -19.41
CA HIS A 136 2.82 1.75 -18.85
C HIS A 136 1.51 1.67 -19.65
N ARG A 137 1.19 2.70 -20.46
CA ARG A 137 -0.08 2.80 -21.21
C ARG A 137 0.04 2.35 -22.67
N GLN A 138 1.21 2.50 -23.30
CA GLN A 138 1.44 2.19 -24.71
C GLN A 138 1.83 0.74 -24.97
N ILE A 139 2.48 0.06 -24.02
CA ILE A 139 2.97 -1.30 -24.20
C ILE A 139 2.11 -2.23 -23.34
N GLY A 140 1.13 -2.86 -24.01
CA GLY A 140 0.09 -3.66 -23.37
C GLY A 140 0.60 -4.81 -22.51
N ARG A 141 -0.04 -4.94 -21.34
CA ARG A 141 -0.11 -6.07 -20.40
C ARG A 141 1.21 -6.70 -19.93
N THR A 142 1.22 -7.02 -18.64
CA THR A 142 2.29 -7.67 -17.87
C THR A 142 2.92 -8.91 -18.52
N SER A 143 2.27 -9.52 -19.53
CA SER A 143 2.81 -10.58 -20.38
C SER A 143 4.20 -10.26 -20.98
N TYR A 144 4.50 -9.00 -21.31
CA TYR A 144 5.82 -8.66 -21.88
C TYR A 144 6.98 -8.87 -20.91
N SER A 145 6.78 -8.63 -19.61
CA SER A 145 7.84 -8.86 -18.63
C SER A 145 8.20 -10.36 -18.55
N ILE A 146 7.25 -11.26 -18.80
CA ILE A 146 7.50 -12.71 -18.86
C ILE A 146 8.41 -13.03 -20.06
N TYR A 147 8.13 -12.45 -21.23
CA TYR A 147 9.00 -12.63 -22.41
C TYR A 147 10.41 -12.08 -22.18
N ILE A 148 10.54 -10.92 -21.54
CA ILE A 148 11.88 -10.37 -21.17
C ILE A 148 12.59 -11.32 -20.21
N ILE A 149 11.93 -11.74 -19.12
CA ILE A 149 12.51 -12.67 -18.14
C ILE A 149 12.99 -13.92 -18.87
N PHE A 150 12.11 -14.57 -19.64
CA PHE A 150 12.41 -15.78 -20.39
C PHE A 150 13.59 -15.60 -21.37
N SER A 151 13.63 -14.47 -22.09
CA SER A 151 14.70 -14.16 -23.05
C SER A 151 16.05 -14.00 -22.36
N VAL A 152 16.09 -13.26 -21.25
CA VAL A 152 17.31 -13.08 -20.44
C VAL A 152 17.74 -14.39 -19.79
N THR A 153 16.81 -15.19 -19.26
CA THR A 153 17.11 -16.52 -18.72
C THR A 153 17.76 -17.40 -19.78
N THR A 154 17.15 -17.47 -20.96
CA THR A 154 17.62 -18.31 -22.07
C THR A 154 19.01 -17.88 -22.54
N ALA A 155 19.25 -16.57 -22.67
CA ALA A 155 20.55 -16.04 -23.08
C ALA A 155 21.66 -16.40 -22.07
N ILE A 156 21.40 -16.27 -20.76
CA ILE A 156 22.36 -16.61 -19.71
C ILE A 156 22.60 -18.12 -19.63
N ILE A 157 21.55 -18.94 -19.77
CA ILE A 157 21.68 -20.39 -19.84
C ILE A 157 22.58 -20.78 -21.02
N PHE A 158 22.34 -20.23 -22.20
CA PHE A 158 23.13 -20.52 -23.39
C PHE A 158 24.59 -20.09 -23.22
N LEU A 159 24.83 -18.90 -22.66
CA LEU A 159 26.17 -18.39 -22.37
C LEU A 159 26.97 -19.34 -21.47
N ASN A 160 26.33 -19.99 -20.49
CA ASN A 160 26.98 -20.89 -19.53
C ASN A 160 26.88 -22.37 -19.91
N LEU A 161 26.24 -22.72 -21.03
CA LEU A 161 25.98 -24.11 -21.43
C LEU A 161 27.27 -24.93 -21.58
N HIS A 162 28.36 -24.28 -22.00
CA HIS A 162 29.66 -24.89 -22.13
C HIS A 162 30.20 -25.49 -20.81
N LEU A 163 29.77 -25.01 -19.63
CA LEU A 163 30.17 -25.56 -18.33
C LEU A 163 29.66 -27.00 -18.14
N LEU A 164 28.50 -27.34 -18.72
CA LEU A 164 27.95 -28.70 -18.65
C LEU A 164 28.78 -29.71 -19.43
N PHE A 165 29.51 -29.26 -20.46
CA PHE A 165 30.25 -30.14 -21.37
C PHE A 165 31.76 -30.12 -21.13
N LEU A 166 32.31 -28.95 -20.82
CA LEU A 166 33.75 -28.72 -20.75
C LEU A 166 34.34 -28.88 -19.34
N ASN A 167 33.51 -28.89 -18.28
CA ASN A 167 34.01 -29.14 -16.93
C ASN A 167 34.56 -30.58 -16.84
N GLY A 168 35.85 -30.65 -16.49
CA GLY A 168 36.62 -31.88 -16.31
C GLY A 168 36.71 -32.32 -14.86
N TYR A 169 36.95 -33.62 -14.67
CA TYR A 169 36.97 -34.31 -13.38
C TYR A 169 38.27 -35.11 -13.27
N GLN A 170 39.04 -34.94 -12.20
CA GLN A 170 40.30 -35.69 -12.00
C GLN A 170 40.39 -36.28 -10.61
N GLN A 171 40.86 -37.52 -10.52
CA GLN A 171 41.23 -38.17 -9.28
C GLN A 171 42.55 -37.59 -8.74
N SER A 172 42.58 -37.26 -7.45
CA SER A 172 43.70 -36.69 -6.70
C SER A 172 43.81 -37.36 -5.32
N ASN A 173 44.95 -37.23 -4.65
CA ASN A 173 45.14 -37.75 -3.29
C ASN A 173 44.98 -36.61 -2.28
N CYS A 174 43.80 -36.48 -1.65
CA CYS A 174 43.51 -35.36 -0.75
C CYS A 174 44.04 -35.53 0.67
N ILE A 175 44.37 -36.75 1.11
CA ILE A 175 44.88 -37.03 2.45
C ILE A 175 46.25 -37.72 2.35
N PRO A 176 47.35 -37.04 2.72
CA PRO A 176 48.70 -37.62 2.65
C PRO A 176 48.85 -38.91 3.49
N PHE A 177 48.08 -39.05 4.57
CA PHE A 177 48.23 -40.12 5.56
C PHE A 177 47.32 -41.36 5.35
N GLU A 178 46.18 -41.24 4.66
CA GLU A 178 45.19 -42.35 4.54
C GLU A 178 45.12 -42.99 3.14
N LYS A 179 45.88 -42.53 2.14
CA LYS A 179 45.79 -43.01 0.73
C LYS A 179 44.35 -42.99 0.15
N ARG A 180 43.45 -42.18 0.69
CA ARG A 180 42.12 -41.99 0.10
C ARG A 180 42.22 -41.14 -1.16
N THR A 181 41.64 -41.63 -2.24
CA THR A 181 41.46 -40.85 -3.46
C THR A 181 40.25 -39.94 -3.29
N CYS A 182 40.46 -38.67 -3.59
CA CYS A 182 39.39 -37.69 -3.75
C CYS A 182 39.32 -37.33 -5.23
N PHE A 183 38.27 -36.64 -5.60
CA PHE A 183 38.17 -36.08 -6.92
C PHE A 183 38.18 -34.56 -6.80
N ILE A 184 38.73 -33.91 -7.80
CA ILE A 184 38.81 -32.45 -7.84
C ILE A 184 38.19 -32.02 -9.16
N CYS A 185 37.10 -31.27 -9.06
CA CYS A 185 36.56 -30.50 -10.17
C CYS A 185 37.62 -29.42 -10.53
N TYR A 186 37.97 -29.25 -11.82
CA TYR A 186 38.93 -28.23 -12.32
C TYR A 186 40.45 -28.49 -12.14
N ALA A 187 40.96 -29.70 -12.38
CA ALA A 187 42.31 -30.07 -11.92
C ALA A 187 43.54 -29.68 -12.80
N ARG A 188 43.46 -29.34 -14.09
CA ARG A 188 44.67 -29.03 -14.91
C ARG A 188 44.58 -27.78 -15.78
N LEU A 189 45.54 -26.87 -15.60
CA LEU A 189 45.80 -25.72 -16.47
C LEU A 189 46.25 -26.10 -17.89
N GLU A 190 46.76 -27.32 -18.08
CA GLU A 190 47.32 -27.84 -19.33
C GLU A 190 46.26 -28.51 -20.22
N ASP A 191 45.05 -28.73 -19.70
CA ASP A 191 43.97 -29.32 -20.48
C ASP A 191 43.47 -28.30 -21.53
N ARG A 192 43.33 -28.73 -22.80
CA ARG A 192 42.83 -27.87 -23.88
C ARG A 192 41.40 -27.37 -23.60
N PHE A 193 40.67 -28.04 -22.72
CA PHE A 193 39.32 -27.67 -22.30
C PHE A 193 39.28 -26.83 -21.00
N TYR A 194 40.44 -26.47 -20.42
CA TYR A 194 40.49 -25.63 -19.21
C TYR A 194 40.20 -24.16 -19.52
N ILE A 195 38.93 -23.81 -19.41
CA ILE A 195 38.42 -22.48 -19.73
C ILE A 195 38.38 -21.53 -18.53
N PHE A 196 38.53 -22.02 -17.29
CA PHE A 196 38.21 -21.27 -16.07
C PHE A 196 38.92 -19.88 -15.98
N PRO A 197 40.23 -19.73 -16.25
CA PRO A 197 40.90 -18.43 -16.14
C PRO A 197 40.48 -17.44 -17.24
N LYS A 198 40.07 -17.96 -18.41
CA LYS A 198 39.51 -17.13 -19.49
C LYS A 198 38.06 -16.77 -19.16
N TRP A 199 37.33 -17.71 -18.59
CA TRP A 199 35.94 -17.55 -18.18
C TRP A 199 35.78 -16.56 -17.02
N GLU A 200 36.69 -16.53 -16.05
CA GLU A 200 36.69 -15.54 -14.95
C GLU A 200 36.69 -14.09 -15.47
N LYS A 201 37.38 -13.82 -16.59
CA LYS A 201 37.38 -12.49 -17.22
C LYS A 201 36.04 -12.18 -17.89
N ILE A 202 35.47 -13.14 -18.61
CA ILE A 202 34.15 -13.00 -19.23
C ILE A 202 33.09 -12.81 -18.13
N HIS A 203 33.19 -13.59 -17.07
CA HIS A 203 32.33 -13.51 -15.89
C HIS A 203 32.43 -12.13 -15.25
N LEU A 204 33.62 -11.61 -14.98
CA LEU A 204 33.81 -10.25 -14.47
C LEU A 204 33.09 -9.20 -15.34
N VAL A 205 33.15 -9.34 -16.66
CA VAL A 205 32.48 -8.39 -17.56
C VAL A 205 30.96 -8.55 -17.57
N VAL A 206 30.46 -9.78 -17.76
CA VAL A 206 29.02 -10.06 -17.96
C VAL A 206 28.23 -10.06 -16.66
N TYR A 207 28.80 -10.55 -15.56
CA TYR A 207 28.15 -10.61 -14.25
C TYR A 207 28.29 -9.29 -13.48
N ASN A 208 29.40 -8.56 -13.64
CA ASN A 208 29.67 -7.39 -12.79
C ASN A 208 29.69 -6.09 -13.59
N PHE A 209 30.61 -5.95 -14.56
CA PHE A 209 30.88 -4.66 -15.19
C PHE A 209 29.71 -4.12 -16.03
N ILE A 210 29.10 -4.95 -16.88
CA ILE A 210 27.97 -4.55 -17.73
C ILE A 210 26.72 -4.23 -16.88
N PRO A 211 26.22 -5.15 -16.01
CA PRO A 211 25.12 -4.86 -15.10
C PRO A 211 25.33 -3.59 -14.27
N PHE A 212 26.51 -3.45 -13.65
CA PHE A 212 26.85 -2.25 -12.88
C PHE A 212 26.74 -0.99 -13.73
N THR A 213 27.32 -0.98 -14.93
CA THR A 213 27.31 0.20 -15.81
C THR A 213 25.87 0.59 -16.15
N ILE A 214 25.01 -0.38 -16.49
CA ILE A 214 23.60 -0.13 -16.80
C ILE A 214 22.83 0.38 -15.57
N MET A 215 23.01 -0.26 -14.41
CA MET A 215 22.36 0.15 -13.15
C MET A 215 22.80 1.54 -12.71
N PHE A 216 24.09 1.85 -12.84
CA PHE A 216 24.67 3.14 -12.50
C PHE A 216 24.12 4.24 -13.42
N ILE A 217 24.15 4.04 -14.74
CA ILE A 217 23.59 4.97 -15.72
C ILE A 217 22.10 5.21 -15.46
N SER A 218 21.33 4.14 -15.24
CA SER A 218 19.89 4.23 -14.93
C SER A 218 19.66 5.04 -13.65
N THR A 219 20.46 4.80 -12.61
CA THR A 219 20.38 5.52 -11.34
C THR A 219 20.76 7.00 -11.50
N CYS A 220 21.79 7.31 -12.29
CA CYS A 220 22.14 8.69 -12.64
C CYS A 220 21.00 9.41 -13.38
N PHE A 221 20.33 8.74 -14.32
CA PHE A 221 19.16 9.31 -15.01
C PHE A 221 17.99 9.56 -14.06
N ILE A 222 17.70 8.63 -13.14
CA ILE A 222 16.66 8.78 -12.11
C ILE A 222 16.97 9.98 -11.20
N ILE A 223 18.23 10.13 -10.76
CA ILE A 223 18.67 11.25 -9.94
C ILE A 223 18.58 12.56 -10.71
N ARG A 224 19.08 12.60 -11.96
CA ARG A 224 19.05 13.79 -12.80
C ARG A 224 17.62 14.27 -13.04
N ARG A 225 16.68 13.37 -13.31
CA ARG A 225 15.25 13.74 -13.46
C ARG A 225 14.66 14.24 -12.16
N SER A 226 14.98 13.57 -11.04
CA SER A 226 14.51 13.97 -9.71
C SER A 226 15.05 15.33 -9.29
N ALA A 227 16.31 15.63 -9.62
CA ALA A 227 16.97 16.92 -9.38
C ALA A 227 16.47 18.01 -10.34
N SER A 228 16.27 17.69 -11.62
CA SER A 228 15.71 18.59 -12.63
C SER A 228 14.26 18.98 -12.29
N SER A 229 13.44 18.03 -11.86
CA SER A 229 12.09 18.31 -11.33
C SER A 229 12.14 19.18 -10.07
N ALA A 230 13.08 18.91 -9.15
CA ALA A 230 13.27 19.76 -7.97
C ALA A 230 13.75 21.18 -8.31
N ASN A 231 14.58 21.36 -9.34
CA ASN A 231 15.13 22.64 -9.78
C ASN A 231 14.13 23.45 -10.64
N ALA A 232 13.37 22.80 -11.52
CA ALA A 232 12.30 23.42 -12.30
C ALA A 232 11.20 23.96 -11.36
N GLN A 233 10.83 23.19 -10.33
CA GLN A 233 9.86 23.65 -9.33
C GLN A 233 10.44 24.72 -8.39
N ARG A 234 11.76 24.71 -8.10
CA ARG A 234 12.43 25.78 -7.32
C ARG A 234 12.43 27.14 -8.04
N ARG A 235 12.50 27.14 -9.37
CA ARG A 235 12.38 28.36 -10.19
C ARG A 235 10.94 28.87 -10.25
N LEU A 236 9.95 27.97 -10.19
CA LEU A 236 8.52 28.33 -10.10
C LEU A 236 8.10 28.80 -8.68
N THR A 237 8.84 28.44 -7.63
CA THR A 237 8.55 28.88 -6.24
C THR A 237 8.98 30.31 -5.91
N ILE A 238 9.50 31.10 -6.87
CA ILE A 238 9.60 32.56 -6.67
C ILE A 238 8.21 33.22 -6.81
N ASP A 239 7.23 32.57 -7.45
CA ASP A 239 5.90 33.18 -7.65
C ASP A 239 4.68 32.43 -7.08
N MET A 240 4.78 31.21 -6.56
CA MET A 240 3.58 30.53 -6.03
C MET A 240 3.83 29.69 -4.77
N ARG A 241 3.20 30.08 -3.67
CA ARG A 241 3.30 29.48 -2.33
C ARG A 241 2.24 28.39 -2.03
N LYS A 242 1.52 27.86 -3.03
CA LYS A 242 0.43 26.89 -2.82
C LYS A 242 0.76 25.40 -3.06
N ASP A 243 1.78 25.03 -3.85
CA ASP A 243 2.06 23.61 -4.20
C ASP A 243 2.96 22.82 -3.22
N SER A 244 3.19 23.33 -2.01
CA SER A 244 4.35 22.92 -1.21
C SER A 244 4.27 21.53 -0.55
N LEU A 245 3.06 20.96 -0.32
CA LEU A 245 2.90 19.78 0.54
C LEU A 245 2.56 18.48 -0.17
N GLN A 246 1.78 18.50 -1.25
CA GLN A 246 1.66 17.36 -2.15
C GLN A 246 3.00 17.07 -2.85
N CYS A 247 3.73 18.14 -3.20
CA CYS A 247 5.09 18.04 -3.72
C CYS A 247 6.07 17.53 -2.65
N SER A 248 5.93 17.89 -1.37
CA SER A 248 6.83 17.39 -0.30
C SER A 248 6.63 15.91 0.02
N SER A 249 5.38 15.41 0.05
CA SER A 249 5.06 14.00 0.27
C SER A 249 5.51 13.12 -0.91
N ARG A 250 5.23 13.53 -2.15
CA ARG A 250 5.71 12.86 -3.37
C ARG A 250 7.24 12.91 -3.47
N ARG A 251 7.86 14.04 -3.11
CA ARG A 251 9.33 14.17 -2.96
C ARG A 251 9.87 13.22 -1.90
N ARG A 252 9.21 13.04 -0.76
CA ARG A 252 9.66 12.14 0.32
C ARG A 252 9.62 10.67 -0.14
N LYS A 253 8.51 10.23 -0.75
CA LYS A 253 8.37 8.88 -1.34
C LYS A 253 9.39 8.64 -2.46
N GLN A 254 9.57 9.60 -3.36
CA GLN A 254 10.50 9.47 -4.49
C GLN A 254 11.98 9.53 -4.04
N ARG A 255 12.31 10.35 -3.04
CA ARG A 255 13.65 10.36 -2.41
C ARG A 255 13.93 9.08 -1.63
N GLN A 256 12.93 8.48 -0.98
CA GLN A 256 13.09 7.18 -0.32
C GLN A 256 13.39 6.09 -1.34
N LEU A 257 12.59 5.99 -2.42
CA LEU A 257 12.81 5.01 -3.50
C LEU A 257 14.15 5.21 -4.22
N THR A 258 14.56 6.45 -4.49
CA THR A 258 15.85 6.74 -5.12
C THR A 258 17.03 6.37 -4.21
N ARG A 259 16.92 6.63 -2.90
CA ARG A 259 17.91 6.18 -1.91
C ARG A 259 18.03 4.66 -1.88
N ILE A 260 16.92 3.93 -1.96
CA ILE A 260 16.93 2.46 -1.98
C ILE A 260 17.67 1.93 -3.22
N LEU A 261 17.34 2.42 -4.42
CA LEU A 261 18.00 1.98 -5.66
C LEU A 261 19.49 2.32 -5.69
N LEU A 262 19.87 3.47 -5.13
CA LEU A 262 21.28 3.84 -4.91
C LEU A 262 21.97 2.87 -3.95
N SER A 263 21.34 2.56 -2.82
CA SER A 263 21.88 1.59 -1.87
C SER A 263 22.06 0.23 -2.51
N VAL A 264 21.09 -0.25 -3.29
CA VAL A 264 21.18 -1.55 -3.97
C VAL A 264 22.29 -1.56 -5.01
N THR A 265 22.45 -0.50 -5.81
CA THR A 265 23.54 -0.39 -6.79
C THR A 265 24.91 -0.36 -6.12
N PHE A 266 25.06 0.39 -5.02
CA PHE A 266 26.33 0.49 -4.30
C PHE A 266 26.65 -0.80 -3.54
N LEU A 267 25.66 -1.43 -2.90
CA LEU A 267 25.79 -2.74 -2.25
C LEU A 267 26.20 -3.81 -3.27
N PHE A 268 25.61 -3.81 -4.46
CA PHE A 268 25.99 -4.76 -5.52
C PHE A 268 27.49 -4.66 -5.84
N VAL A 269 28.02 -3.46 -6.09
CA VAL A 269 29.46 -3.27 -6.37
C VAL A 269 30.32 -3.66 -5.18
N PHE A 270 29.99 -3.13 -4.00
CA PHE A 270 30.80 -3.34 -2.81
C PHE A 270 30.87 -4.82 -2.42
N LEU A 271 29.76 -5.54 -2.56
CA LEU A 271 29.68 -6.93 -2.15
C LEU A 271 30.21 -7.89 -3.23
N THR A 272 30.03 -7.59 -4.52
CA THR A 272 30.33 -8.57 -5.59
C THR A 272 31.62 -8.30 -6.37
N THR A 273 32.10 -7.06 -6.46
CA THR A 273 33.30 -6.73 -7.25
C THR A 273 34.61 -7.24 -6.64
N PRO A 274 34.84 -7.20 -5.31
CA PRO A 274 36.13 -7.61 -4.72
C PRO A 274 36.56 -9.03 -5.04
N ILE A 275 35.63 -10.00 -4.98
CA ILE A 275 35.89 -11.41 -5.31
C ILE A 275 36.22 -11.59 -6.79
N MET A 276 35.59 -10.82 -7.69
CA MET A 276 35.84 -10.92 -9.13
C MET A 276 37.21 -10.35 -9.50
N ILE A 277 37.59 -9.21 -8.90
CA ILE A 277 38.94 -8.64 -9.05
C ILE A 277 39.98 -9.63 -8.51
N TYR A 278 39.73 -10.23 -7.34
CA TYR A 278 40.61 -11.22 -6.77
C TYR A 278 40.83 -12.41 -7.72
N ASN A 279 39.75 -12.99 -8.25
CA ASN A 279 39.82 -14.15 -9.14
C ASN A 279 40.65 -13.86 -10.39
N VAL A 280 40.44 -12.69 -11.02
CA VAL A 280 41.13 -12.33 -12.28
C VAL A 280 42.58 -11.91 -12.08
N PHE A 281 42.88 -11.11 -11.06
CA PHE A 281 44.19 -10.43 -10.95
C PHE A 281 45.10 -10.97 -9.84
N PHE A 282 44.54 -11.48 -8.75
CA PHE A 282 45.30 -11.79 -7.53
C PHE A 282 45.38 -13.29 -7.20
N ARG A 283 44.46 -14.11 -7.71
CA ARG A 283 44.39 -15.56 -7.46
C ARG A 283 45.71 -16.27 -7.76
N ASN A 284 46.36 -15.92 -8.86
CA ASN A 284 47.64 -16.50 -9.27
C ASN A 284 48.84 -15.96 -8.46
N ARG A 285 48.78 -14.72 -7.97
CA ARG A 285 49.85 -14.12 -7.14
C ARG A 285 49.95 -14.77 -5.77
N LEU A 286 48.83 -15.23 -5.23
CA LEU A 286 48.76 -15.93 -3.94
C LEU A 286 48.94 -17.45 -4.06
N ARG A 287 49.30 -17.98 -5.24
CA ARG A 287 49.45 -19.43 -5.49
C ARG A 287 50.43 -20.10 -4.52
N ASN A 288 51.51 -19.40 -4.16
CA ASN A 288 52.56 -19.94 -3.29
C ASN A 288 52.27 -19.75 -1.79
N ARG A 289 51.23 -18.99 -1.41
CA ARG A 289 50.78 -18.78 -0.02
C ARG A 289 49.40 -19.39 0.19
N LYS A 290 49.32 -20.72 0.19
CA LYS A 290 48.07 -21.50 0.30
C LYS A 290 47.14 -21.08 1.45
N PRO A 291 47.58 -20.90 2.72
CA PRO A 291 46.66 -20.57 3.81
C PRO A 291 46.02 -19.18 3.65
N LEU A 292 46.83 -18.16 3.32
CA LEU A 292 46.33 -16.81 3.06
C LEU A 292 45.35 -16.78 1.88
N LYS A 293 45.62 -17.57 0.83
CA LYS A 293 44.73 -17.71 -0.32
C LYS A 293 43.33 -18.17 0.08
N TYR A 294 43.23 -19.24 0.89
CA TYR A 294 41.93 -19.79 1.30
C TYR A 294 41.14 -18.85 2.22
N ILE A 295 41.82 -18.17 3.15
CA ILE A 295 41.17 -17.20 4.05
C ILE A 295 40.61 -16.03 3.25
N VAL A 296 41.41 -15.44 2.37
CA VAL A 296 40.98 -14.31 1.52
C VAL A 296 39.81 -14.74 0.62
N GLN A 297 39.89 -15.94 0.02
CA GLN A 297 38.82 -16.45 -0.82
C GLN A 297 37.52 -16.68 -0.04
N ALA A 298 37.57 -17.26 1.16
CA ALA A 298 36.39 -17.49 1.98
C ALA A 298 35.72 -16.18 2.40
N LEU A 299 36.49 -15.17 2.83
CA LEU A 299 35.96 -13.86 3.21
C LEU A 299 35.31 -13.13 2.03
N LEU A 300 35.95 -13.16 0.87
CA LEU A 300 35.43 -12.53 -0.35
C LEU A 300 34.18 -13.24 -0.88
N LEU A 301 34.12 -14.56 -0.79
CA LEU A 301 32.92 -15.34 -1.12
C LEU A 301 31.77 -15.02 -0.16
N CYS A 302 32.01 -15.01 1.15
CA CYS A 302 31.01 -14.60 2.14
C CYS A 302 30.47 -13.21 1.82
N THR A 303 31.34 -12.26 1.49
CA THR A 303 30.96 -10.88 1.13
C THR A 303 30.08 -10.85 -0.14
N GLN A 304 30.42 -11.63 -1.16
CA GLN A 304 29.58 -11.77 -2.36
C GLN A 304 28.20 -12.32 -2.02
N TYR A 305 28.15 -13.39 -1.23
CA TYR A 305 26.89 -14.06 -0.91
C TYR A 305 25.99 -13.28 0.05
N THR A 306 26.58 -12.37 0.84
CA THR A 306 25.82 -11.38 1.59
C THR A 306 24.87 -10.59 0.69
N SER A 307 25.24 -10.31 -0.58
CA SER A 307 24.34 -9.57 -1.49
C SER A 307 23.02 -10.30 -1.77
N HIS A 308 23.08 -11.62 -1.94
CA HIS A 308 21.91 -12.48 -2.22
C HIS A 308 21.02 -12.74 -1.00
N ALA A 309 21.53 -12.50 0.21
CA ALA A 309 20.72 -12.56 1.44
C ALA A 309 20.15 -11.19 1.86
N ILE A 310 20.85 -10.09 1.53
CA ILE A 310 20.52 -8.72 1.99
C ILE A 310 19.54 -7.98 1.06
N HIS A 311 19.29 -8.46 -0.15
CA HIS A 311 18.25 -7.85 -1.01
C HIS A 311 16.90 -7.72 -0.28
N TYR A 312 16.59 -8.65 0.63
CA TYR A 312 15.44 -8.60 1.53
C TYR A 312 15.49 -7.49 2.61
N SER A 313 16.66 -7.06 3.11
CA SER A 313 16.76 -6.09 4.22
C SER A 313 16.91 -4.64 3.76
N SER A 314 17.18 -4.40 2.47
CA SER A 314 17.05 -3.07 1.89
C SER A 314 15.57 -2.67 1.87
N SER A 315 15.24 -1.41 2.16
CA SER A 315 13.89 -0.89 2.51
C SER A 315 12.76 -1.09 1.48
N TYR A 316 12.93 -1.94 0.47
CA TYR A 316 11.91 -2.36 -0.49
C TYR A 316 10.84 -3.26 0.14
N SER A 317 11.19 -4.06 1.15
CA SER A 317 10.30 -5.07 1.72
C SER A 317 9.63 -4.58 3.00
N ARG A 318 10.36 -4.11 4.02
CA ARG A 318 9.78 -3.96 5.36
C ARG A 318 8.69 -2.89 5.45
N ASP A 319 8.95 -1.66 4.97
CA ASP A 319 7.95 -0.59 4.99
C ASP A 319 6.84 -0.78 3.94
N PHE A 320 7.16 -1.37 2.78
CA PHE A 320 6.21 -1.58 1.70
C PHE A 320 5.31 -2.79 1.99
N ILE A 321 5.86 -3.90 2.44
CA ILE A 321 5.14 -5.12 2.80
C ILE A 321 4.38 -4.91 4.10
N VAL A 322 4.90 -4.21 5.12
CA VAL A 322 4.10 -3.90 6.32
C VAL A 322 2.95 -2.95 5.98
N LYS A 323 3.17 -1.89 5.19
CA LYS A 323 2.07 -1.02 4.74
C LYS A 323 1.07 -1.70 3.81
N TYR A 324 1.52 -2.64 2.98
CA TYR A 324 0.64 -3.30 2.02
C TYR A 324 -0.05 -4.54 2.63
N ILE A 325 0.54 -5.20 3.61
CA ILE A 325 -0.15 -6.20 4.46
C ILE A 325 -1.19 -5.49 5.34
N ASP A 326 -0.92 -4.27 5.84
CA ASP A 326 -1.96 -3.45 6.47
C ASP A 326 -3.07 -3.06 5.48
N MET A 327 -2.73 -2.80 4.20
CA MET A 327 -3.75 -2.58 3.15
C MET A 327 -4.49 -3.86 2.72
N GLU A 328 -3.90 -5.05 2.80
CA GLU A 328 -4.47 -6.32 2.24
C GLU A 328 -4.87 -7.39 3.28
N THR A 329 -4.77 -7.14 4.59
CA THR A 329 -5.72 -7.81 5.51
C THR A 329 -7.16 -7.37 5.20
N HIS A 330 -7.32 -6.31 4.41
CA HIS A 330 -8.57 -5.81 3.83
C HIS A 330 -8.54 -6.11 2.32
N GLY A 331 -8.65 -7.39 1.96
CA GLY A 331 -8.84 -7.82 0.57
C GLY A 331 -10.11 -7.21 -0.04
N HIS A 332 -10.19 -7.18 -1.37
CA HIS A 332 -11.37 -6.82 -2.19
C HIS A 332 -12.65 -6.73 -1.36
N SER A 333 -13.15 -5.50 -1.16
CA SER A 333 -14.17 -5.11 -0.18
C SER A 333 -15.36 -6.07 -0.06
N GLU A 334 -15.17 -7.16 0.70
CA GLU A 334 -16.27 -7.83 1.35
C GLU A 334 -16.75 -6.87 2.44
N TRP A 335 -17.98 -6.40 2.29
CA TRP A 335 -18.69 -5.63 3.29
C TRP A 335 -18.59 -6.33 4.64
N LYS A 336 -17.86 -5.74 5.59
CA LYS A 336 -17.54 -6.41 6.87
C LYS A 336 -18.73 -6.51 7.81
N TYR A 337 -19.68 -5.59 7.67
CA TYR A 337 -20.77 -5.37 8.62
C TYR A 337 -22.17 -5.51 8.00
N ILE A 338 -22.21 -5.83 6.70
CA ILE A 338 -23.44 -5.99 5.94
C ILE A 338 -23.54 -7.45 5.55
N ASP A 339 -24.65 -8.08 5.94
CA ASP A 339 -24.79 -9.54 5.86
C ASP A 339 -25.22 -9.98 4.45
N ARG A 340 -25.73 -9.03 3.63
CA ARG A 340 -26.34 -9.27 2.31
C ARG A 340 -26.07 -8.11 1.37
N ARG A 341 -26.13 -8.34 0.06
CA ARG A 341 -26.25 -7.27 -0.96
C ARG A 341 -27.66 -6.65 -0.98
N GLU A 342 -28.13 -6.25 0.19
CA GLU A 342 -29.41 -5.55 0.38
C GLU A 342 -29.15 -4.12 0.83
N ILE A 343 -29.85 -3.17 0.21
CA ILE A 343 -29.83 -1.76 0.58
C ILE A 343 -31.21 -1.38 1.10
N GLY A 344 -31.29 -0.99 2.37
CA GLY A 344 -32.46 -0.38 2.96
C GLY A 344 -32.52 1.10 2.60
N ILE A 345 -33.54 1.54 1.89
CA ILE A 345 -33.65 2.92 1.40
C ILE A 345 -34.79 3.64 2.12
N THR A 346 -34.47 4.75 2.75
CA THR A 346 -35.44 5.68 3.36
C THR A 346 -35.34 7.03 2.67
N CYS A 347 -36.37 7.41 1.92
CA CYS A 347 -36.46 8.72 1.27
C CYS A 347 -37.25 9.68 2.17
N VAL A 348 -36.57 10.67 2.74
CA VAL A 348 -37.06 11.54 3.80
C VAL A 348 -37.45 12.90 3.22
N ALA A 349 -38.72 13.09 2.88
CA ALA A 349 -39.23 14.36 2.35
C ALA A 349 -39.48 15.36 3.49
N PHE A 350 -38.42 16.02 3.96
CA PHE A 350 -38.48 16.93 5.10
C PHE A 350 -37.63 18.20 4.93
N SER A 351 -38.22 19.35 5.29
CA SER A 351 -37.58 20.67 5.22
C SER A 351 -37.82 21.50 6.48
N GLY A 352 -38.09 20.85 7.63
CA GLY A 352 -38.50 21.53 8.86
C GLY A 352 -37.34 22.08 9.69
N GLY A 353 -36.11 21.61 9.46
CA GLY A 353 -34.90 22.04 10.19
C GLY A 353 -34.33 23.38 9.73
N GLN A 354 -34.84 23.93 8.61
CA GLN A 354 -34.35 25.16 8.00
C GLN A 354 -35.51 25.93 7.29
N PRO A 355 -35.34 27.22 6.92
CA PRO A 355 -36.47 28.06 6.51
C PRO A 355 -36.87 27.96 5.02
N ARG A 356 -36.03 27.38 4.15
CA ARG A 356 -36.24 27.31 2.70
C ARG A 356 -36.98 26.02 2.30
N PRO A 357 -38.10 26.10 1.58
CA PRO A 357 -38.70 24.89 1.01
C PRO A 357 -37.82 24.29 -0.11
N GLY A 358 -38.12 23.07 -0.52
CA GLY A 358 -37.58 22.45 -1.74
C GLY A 358 -36.62 21.29 -1.48
N VAL A 359 -35.90 21.26 -0.35
CA VAL A 359 -35.08 20.09 0.02
C VAL A 359 -35.93 18.84 0.27
N ASP A 360 -37.18 19.02 0.68
CA ASP A 360 -38.19 17.97 0.81
C ASP A 360 -38.54 17.29 -0.54
N LEU A 361 -38.27 17.96 -1.67
CA LEU A 361 -38.43 17.39 -3.01
C LEU A 361 -37.19 16.63 -3.49
N GLY A 362 -36.03 16.80 -2.84
CA GLY A 362 -34.78 16.13 -3.20
C GLY A 362 -34.92 14.61 -3.40
N PRO A 363 -35.55 13.87 -2.48
CA PRO A 363 -35.72 12.43 -2.62
C PRO A 363 -36.52 12.02 -3.85
N GLU A 364 -37.60 12.74 -4.18
CA GLU A 364 -38.41 12.47 -5.38
C GLU A 364 -37.56 12.61 -6.65
N PHE A 365 -36.73 13.65 -6.73
CA PHE A 365 -35.86 13.89 -7.88
C PHE A 365 -34.74 12.84 -8.01
N VAL A 366 -34.16 12.40 -6.89
CA VAL A 366 -33.17 11.31 -6.89
C VAL A 366 -33.77 10.00 -7.39
N LEU A 367 -35.01 9.68 -6.99
CA LEU A 367 -35.72 8.50 -7.50
C LEU A 367 -36.02 8.63 -9.00
N LYS A 368 -36.51 9.80 -9.44
CA LYS A 368 -36.76 10.10 -10.86
C LYS A 368 -35.50 10.04 -11.73
N ALA A 369 -34.33 10.37 -11.17
CA ALA A 369 -33.03 10.21 -11.83
C ALA A 369 -32.61 8.75 -12.00
N GLY A 370 -33.39 7.79 -11.49
CA GLY A 370 -33.24 6.37 -11.74
C GLY A 370 -32.34 5.64 -10.76
N LEU A 371 -32.09 6.20 -9.57
CA LEU A 371 -31.17 5.62 -8.58
C LEU A 371 -31.48 4.13 -8.29
N ILE A 372 -32.74 3.76 -8.08
CA ILE A 372 -33.12 2.36 -7.80
C ILE A 372 -32.67 1.43 -8.94
N GLY A 373 -32.89 1.83 -10.20
CA GLY A 373 -32.45 1.07 -11.36
C GLY A 373 -30.94 0.95 -11.44
N GLN A 374 -30.22 2.03 -11.14
CA GLN A 374 -28.76 2.05 -11.10
C GLN A 374 -28.20 1.11 -10.02
N LEU A 375 -28.80 1.11 -8.82
CA LEU A 375 -28.40 0.21 -7.72
C LEU A 375 -28.70 -1.26 -8.04
N ASN A 376 -29.84 -1.56 -8.65
CA ASN A 376 -30.17 -2.90 -9.11
C ASN A 376 -29.19 -3.37 -10.21
N ALA A 377 -28.72 -2.48 -11.09
CA ALA A 377 -27.70 -2.78 -12.08
C ALA A 377 -26.32 -3.07 -11.48
N MET A 378 -26.09 -2.68 -10.21
CA MET A 378 -24.91 -3.02 -9.41
C MET A 378 -25.11 -4.29 -8.55
N ASP A 379 -26.12 -5.10 -8.88
CA ASP A 379 -26.49 -6.35 -8.18
C ASP A 379 -26.91 -6.16 -6.72
N PHE A 380 -27.45 -4.99 -6.36
CA PHE A 380 -28.09 -4.79 -5.06
C PHE A 380 -29.58 -5.06 -5.13
N LYS A 381 -30.12 -5.67 -4.07
CA LYS A 381 -31.56 -5.73 -3.83
C LYS A 381 -31.98 -4.54 -2.97
N THR A 382 -32.73 -3.61 -3.54
CA THR A 382 -33.25 -2.44 -2.83
C THR A 382 -34.51 -2.79 -2.02
N ILE A 383 -34.56 -2.39 -0.76
CA ILE A 383 -35.69 -2.57 0.16
C ILE A 383 -36.14 -1.19 0.64
N LEU A 384 -37.31 -0.74 0.18
CA LEU A 384 -37.90 0.52 0.60
C LEU A 384 -38.47 0.40 2.01
N THR A 385 -38.24 1.41 2.85
CA THR A 385 -38.86 1.52 4.18
C THR A 385 -40.39 1.50 4.06
N ASP A 386 -41.04 0.62 4.80
CA ASP A 386 -42.50 0.41 4.80
C ASP A 386 -43.13 0.19 3.41
N GLY A 387 -42.33 -0.20 2.41
CA GLY A 387 -42.77 -0.34 1.02
C GLY A 387 -43.13 0.98 0.33
N LYS A 388 -42.81 2.14 0.93
CA LYS A 388 -43.08 3.46 0.37
C LYS A 388 -41.85 4.02 -0.34
N GLU A 389 -42.06 4.60 -1.51
CA GLU A 389 -40.99 5.30 -2.26
C GLU A 389 -40.56 6.58 -1.55
N ILE A 390 -41.51 7.34 -1.00
CA ILE A 390 -41.27 8.60 -0.30
C ILE A 390 -42.00 8.59 1.04
N HIS A 391 -41.32 9.03 2.09
CA HIS A 391 -41.90 9.27 3.41
C HIS A 391 -42.12 10.77 3.59
N ASP A 392 -43.38 11.19 3.44
CA ASP A 392 -43.85 12.50 3.87
C ASP A 392 -44.35 12.38 5.32
N TYR A 393 -43.72 13.12 6.23
CA TYR A 393 -44.02 13.06 7.66
C TYR A 393 -45.03 14.13 8.11
N LYS A 394 -45.63 14.89 7.18
CA LYS A 394 -46.59 15.96 7.50
C LYS A 394 -47.77 15.48 8.34
N GLU A 395 -48.18 14.21 8.23
CA GLU A 395 -49.25 13.64 9.03
C GLU A 395 -48.94 13.62 10.54
N PHE A 396 -47.65 13.62 10.90
CA PHE A 396 -47.20 13.61 12.29
C PHE A 396 -46.88 15.02 12.82
N PHE A 397 -47.01 16.05 11.99
CA PHE A 397 -46.71 17.41 12.43
C PHE A 397 -47.70 17.85 13.50
N PRO A 398 -47.24 18.54 14.55
CA PRO A 398 -48.14 19.10 15.53
C PRO A 398 -49.00 20.20 14.89
N ALA A 399 -50.19 20.44 15.43
CA ALA A 399 -51.10 21.47 14.94
C ALA A 399 -50.49 22.88 15.01
N SER A 400 -49.58 23.12 15.96
CA SER A 400 -48.70 24.28 16.03
C SER A 400 -47.33 23.86 16.57
N ASP A 401 -46.27 24.51 16.09
CA ASP A 401 -44.89 24.28 16.56
C ASP A 401 -44.20 25.62 16.81
N GLU A 402 -44.67 26.32 17.84
CA GLU A 402 -44.08 27.59 18.27
C GLU A 402 -42.62 27.41 18.68
N PRO A 403 -41.72 28.35 18.31
CA PRO A 403 -40.33 28.31 18.70
C PRO A 403 -40.13 28.19 20.22
N ILE A 404 -39.11 27.43 20.64
CA ILE A 404 -38.67 27.36 22.03
C ILE A 404 -37.39 28.20 22.15
N GLY A 405 -37.52 29.39 22.73
CA GLY A 405 -36.46 30.39 22.66
C GLY A 405 -36.19 30.78 21.20
N ILE A 406 -34.94 30.63 20.74
CA ILE A 406 -34.59 30.86 19.33
C ILE A 406 -34.84 29.63 18.45
N ILE A 407 -34.96 28.43 19.05
CA ILE A 407 -35.08 27.16 18.31
C ILE A 407 -36.40 27.08 17.55
N LYS A 408 -36.31 26.89 16.23
CA LYS A 408 -37.47 26.83 15.35
C LYS A 408 -37.89 25.40 15.10
N ARG A 409 -39.21 25.17 15.14
CA ARG A 409 -39.86 23.88 14.81
C ARG A 409 -39.28 22.64 15.53
N PRO A 410 -38.98 22.70 16.85
CA PRO A 410 -38.37 21.57 17.56
C PRO A 410 -39.24 20.33 17.61
N ARG A 411 -40.57 20.46 17.67
CA ARG A 411 -41.48 19.31 17.78
C ARG A 411 -41.60 18.57 16.45
N ALA A 412 -41.67 19.29 15.34
CA ALA A 412 -41.70 18.71 14.00
C ALA A 412 -40.38 17.97 13.69
N VAL A 413 -39.23 18.63 13.89
CA VAL A 413 -37.91 17.98 13.71
C VAL A 413 -37.78 16.76 14.63
N GLY A 414 -38.19 16.91 15.89
CA GLY A 414 -38.14 15.85 16.87
C GLY A 414 -38.95 14.61 16.49
N ILE A 415 -40.21 14.79 16.10
CA ILE A 415 -41.10 13.69 15.69
C ILE A 415 -40.55 12.98 14.44
N VAL A 416 -40.13 13.74 13.42
CA VAL A 416 -39.58 13.18 12.18
C VAL A 416 -38.33 12.36 12.46
N SER A 417 -37.37 12.94 13.18
CA SER A 417 -36.12 12.27 13.52
C SER A 417 -36.33 11.04 14.42
N LYS A 418 -37.35 11.04 15.27
CA LYS A 418 -37.72 9.86 16.08
C LYS A 418 -38.26 8.73 15.23
N HIS A 419 -39.18 9.01 14.32
CA HIS A 419 -39.68 8.01 13.37
C HIS A 419 -38.55 7.47 12.48
N LEU A 420 -37.70 8.37 11.98
CA LEU A 420 -36.55 8.01 11.17
C LEU A 420 -35.55 7.11 11.92
N THR A 421 -35.32 7.38 13.21
CA THR A 421 -34.49 6.51 14.07
C THR A 421 -34.96 5.07 14.02
N ASP A 422 -36.27 4.83 14.15
CA ASP A 422 -36.82 3.49 14.15
C ASP A 422 -36.76 2.85 12.76
N GLN A 423 -37.07 3.59 11.71
CA GLN A 423 -36.99 3.11 10.32
C GLN A 423 -35.56 2.69 9.94
N VAL A 424 -34.58 3.55 10.20
CA VAL A 424 -33.17 3.28 9.91
C VAL A 424 -32.63 2.14 10.77
N TYR A 425 -33.01 2.08 12.04
CA TYR A 425 -32.67 0.97 12.92
C TYR A 425 -33.15 -0.37 12.36
N GLN A 426 -34.37 -0.47 11.83
CA GLN A 426 -34.85 -1.74 11.27
C GLN A 426 -33.98 -2.21 10.09
N HIS A 427 -33.55 -1.30 9.21
CA HIS A 427 -32.66 -1.64 8.11
C HIS A 427 -31.28 -2.10 8.61
N SER A 428 -30.65 -1.33 9.51
CA SER A 428 -29.31 -1.65 10.02
C SER A 428 -29.30 -2.91 10.91
N LYS A 429 -30.35 -3.12 11.72
CA LYS A 429 -30.53 -4.33 12.54
C LYS A 429 -30.69 -5.59 11.69
N ALA A 430 -31.34 -5.47 10.53
CA ALA A 430 -31.48 -6.56 9.56
C ALA A 430 -30.20 -6.85 8.75
N GLY A 431 -29.10 -6.15 9.02
CA GLY A 431 -27.82 -6.36 8.33
C GLY A 431 -27.76 -5.80 6.93
N ARG A 432 -28.57 -4.78 6.61
CA ARG A 432 -28.58 -4.09 5.32
C ARG A 432 -27.72 -2.83 5.37
N MET A 433 -27.23 -2.38 4.20
CA MET A 433 -26.75 -1.01 4.06
C MET A 433 -27.93 -0.07 4.33
N ALA A 434 -27.81 0.87 5.26
CA ALA A 434 -28.79 1.91 5.44
C ALA A 434 -28.47 3.09 4.51
N LEU A 435 -29.33 3.36 3.53
CA LEU A 435 -29.22 4.52 2.63
C LEU A 435 -30.37 5.48 2.89
N GLN A 436 -30.06 6.68 3.34
CA GLN A 436 -31.02 7.73 3.60
C GLN A 436 -30.82 8.84 2.57
N ILE A 437 -31.92 9.20 1.91
CA ILE A 437 -31.95 10.26 0.91
C ILE A 437 -32.82 11.35 1.50
N GLY A 438 -32.17 12.44 1.86
CA GLY A 438 -32.74 13.47 2.71
C GLY A 438 -33.27 14.68 1.98
N GLY A 439 -34.09 15.41 2.73
CA GLY A 439 -34.11 16.86 2.68
C GLY A 439 -33.04 17.45 3.60
N ASP A 440 -33.42 18.25 4.61
CA ASP A 440 -32.42 18.99 5.41
C ASP A 440 -31.59 18.12 6.38
N HIS A 441 -30.40 18.62 6.77
CA HIS A 441 -29.44 17.86 7.57
C HIS A 441 -29.87 17.60 9.03
N SER A 442 -30.99 18.17 9.50
CA SER A 442 -31.51 17.89 10.86
C SER A 442 -31.93 16.43 11.03
N MET A 443 -32.22 15.73 9.92
CA MET A 443 -32.50 14.30 9.91
C MET A 443 -31.32 13.45 10.41
N GLY A 444 -30.10 14.00 10.41
CA GLY A 444 -28.90 13.38 10.99
C GLY A 444 -29.10 12.94 12.44
N LEU A 445 -29.99 13.62 13.20
CA LEU A 445 -30.41 13.17 14.54
C LEU A 445 -30.98 11.76 14.51
N GLY A 446 -31.83 11.46 13.54
CA GLY A 446 -32.50 10.17 13.40
C GLY A 446 -31.62 9.10 12.78
N THR A 447 -30.92 9.43 11.69
CA THR A 447 -30.09 8.45 10.93
C THR A 447 -28.96 7.91 11.80
N VAL A 448 -28.18 8.80 12.42
CA VAL A 448 -27.06 8.43 13.29
C VAL A 448 -27.56 7.64 14.49
N SER A 449 -28.64 8.07 15.15
CA SER A 449 -29.20 7.39 16.32
C SER A 449 -29.64 5.95 15.98
N GLY A 450 -30.33 5.76 14.85
CA GLY A 450 -30.81 4.45 14.42
C GLY A 450 -29.66 3.49 14.11
N ILE A 451 -28.64 3.95 13.39
CA ILE A 451 -27.46 3.16 13.01
C ILE A 451 -26.60 2.86 14.24
N ALA A 452 -26.37 3.84 15.11
CA ALA A 452 -25.60 3.66 16.34
C ALA A 452 -26.25 2.61 17.24
N ARG A 453 -27.58 2.70 17.44
CA ARG A 453 -28.35 1.72 18.22
C ARG A 453 -28.21 0.31 17.65
N ALA A 454 -28.46 0.13 16.34
CA ALA A 454 -28.36 -1.17 15.69
C ALA A 454 -26.93 -1.74 15.71
N THR A 455 -25.93 -0.90 15.48
CA THR A 455 -24.51 -1.28 15.49
C THR A 455 -24.08 -1.75 16.87
N LYS A 456 -24.51 -1.03 17.92
CA LYS A 456 -24.21 -1.39 19.30
C LYS A 456 -24.81 -2.74 19.67
N GLU A 457 -26.06 -2.99 19.27
CA GLU A 457 -26.73 -4.28 19.49
C GLU A 457 -26.08 -5.44 18.72
N ARG A 458 -25.73 -5.23 17.44
CA ARG A 458 -25.18 -6.29 16.58
C ARG A 458 -23.73 -6.63 16.89
N PHE A 459 -22.92 -5.63 17.22
CA PHE A 459 -21.45 -5.78 17.26
C PHE A 459 -20.83 -5.36 18.59
N GLY A 460 -21.57 -4.77 19.52
CA GLY A 460 -21.04 -4.21 20.77
C GLY A 460 -20.16 -2.97 20.58
N GLN A 461 -20.05 -2.46 19.36
CA GLN A 461 -19.15 -1.37 18.97
C GLN A 461 -19.91 -0.05 18.82
N ASP A 462 -19.19 1.06 19.00
CA ASP A 462 -19.69 2.38 18.64
C ASP A 462 -19.36 2.64 17.16
N ILE A 463 -20.22 3.39 16.46
CA ILE A 463 -19.96 3.82 15.08
C ILE A 463 -18.93 4.95 15.05
N LYS A 464 -18.27 5.09 13.91
CA LYS A 464 -17.51 6.27 13.51
C LYS A 464 -18.33 7.05 12.48
N VAL A 465 -18.33 8.37 12.58
CA VAL A 465 -19.07 9.24 11.66
C VAL A 465 -18.09 10.08 10.87
N ILE A 466 -18.25 10.07 9.56
CA ILE A 466 -17.56 10.98 8.65
C ILE A 466 -18.61 11.96 8.15
N TRP A 467 -18.46 13.22 8.54
CA TRP A 467 -19.36 14.30 8.23
C TRP A 467 -18.73 15.15 7.11
N VAL A 468 -19.23 14.99 5.90
CA VAL A 468 -18.72 15.67 4.70
C VAL A 468 -19.64 16.85 4.43
N ASP A 469 -19.16 18.06 4.70
CA ASP A 469 -20.02 19.24 4.83
C ASP A 469 -19.21 20.55 4.70
N ALA A 470 -19.85 21.63 4.26
CA ALA A 470 -19.31 22.98 4.37
C ALA A 470 -19.33 23.52 5.81
N HIS A 471 -20.31 23.08 6.60
CA HIS A 471 -20.68 23.49 7.94
C HIS A 471 -20.35 22.39 8.97
N ALA A 472 -20.30 22.76 10.25
CA ALA A 472 -19.98 21.80 11.31
C ALA A 472 -21.21 21.18 11.99
N ASP A 473 -22.39 21.77 11.81
CA ASP A 473 -23.67 21.24 12.30
C ASP A 473 -23.66 20.86 13.79
N ILE A 474 -22.90 21.63 14.57
CA ILE A 474 -22.59 21.35 15.98
C ILE A 474 -22.91 22.54 16.89
N ASN A 475 -23.68 23.51 16.40
CA ASN A 475 -24.24 24.53 17.28
C ASN A 475 -25.17 23.90 18.34
N THR A 476 -25.23 24.51 19.51
CA THR A 476 -26.22 24.23 20.55
C THR A 476 -27.32 25.29 20.52
N PRO A 477 -28.45 25.08 21.21
CA PRO A 477 -29.49 26.10 21.37
C PRO A 477 -28.98 27.44 21.93
N GLU A 478 -27.92 27.40 22.75
CA GLU A 478 -27.32 28.58 23.35
C GLU A 478 -26.32 29.29 22.41
N THR A 479 -25.75 28.58 21.44
CA THR A 479 -24.71 29.14 20.55
C THR A 479 -25.21 29.55 19.18
N THR A 480 -26.34 28.99 18.74
CA THR A 480 -26.91 29.28 17.43
C THR A 480 -27.35 30.74 17.30
N GLU A 481 -27.08 31.34 16.14
CA GLU A 481 -27.59 32.67 15.79
C GLU A 481 -28.92 32.61 15.00
N THR A 482 -29.26 31.45 14.43
CA THR A 482 -30.41 31.29 13.52
C THR A 482 -31.57 30.52 14.14
N GLY A 483 -31.29 29.63 15.10
CA GLY A 483 -32.28 28.71 15.67
C GLY A 483 -32.70 27.57 14.73
N ASN A 484 -32.05 27.41 13.57
CA ASN A 484 -32.36 26.36 12.60
C ASN A 484 -31.70 25.03 13.02
N LEU A 485 -32.49 23.98 13.23
CA LEU A 485 -32.01 22.71 13.77
C LEU A 485 -31.11 21.90 12.84
N HIS A 486 -31.08 22.20 11.53
CA HIS A 486 -30.15 21.52 10.62
C HIS A 486 -28.67 21.79 10.95
N GLY A 487 -28.36 22.93 11.60
CA GLY A 487 -27.01 23.27 12.05
C GLY A 487 -26.67 22.79 13.47
N MET A 488 -27.47 21.90 14.06
CA MET A 488 -27.28 21.40 15.44
C MET A 488 -27.21 19.88 15.64
N PRO A 489 -27.44 18.98 14.66
CA PRO A 489 -27.66 17.56 14.95
C PRO A 489 -26.50 16.93 15.75
N LEU A 490 -25.25 17.25 15.43
CA LEU A 490 -24.10 16.64 16.11
C LEU A 490 -23.94 17.09 17.56
N SER A 491 -24.41 18.28 17.93
CA SER A 491 -24.31 18.76 19.32
C SER A 491 -25.20 17.97 20.27
N PHE A 492 -26.39 17.57 19.81
CA PHE A 492 -27.28 16.65 20.53
C PHE A 492 -26.66 15.25 20.61
N LEU A 493 -26.14 14.72 19.50
CA LEU A 493 -25.65 13.35 19.40
C LEU A 493 -24.38 13.09 20.25
N ILE A 494 -23.56 14.12 20.51
CA ILE A 494 -22.42 14.02 21.43
C ILE A 494 -22.74 14.48 22.87
N GLY A 495 -23.97 14.92 23.13
CA GLY A 495 -24.44 15.28 24.48
C GLY A 495 -23.99 16.66 24.97
N LEU A 496 -23.84 17.65 24.09
CA LEU A 496 -23.59 19.04 24.49
C LEU A 496 -24.85 19.73 25.01
N VAL A 497 -26.02 19.38 24.45
CA VAL A 497 -27.31 19.94 24.85
C VAL A 497 -27.79 19.22 26.10
N LYS A 498 -27.83 19.95 27.23
CA LYS A 498 -28.25 19.41 28.54
C LYS A 498 -29.68 19.76 28.92
N GLU A 499 -30.20 20.83 28.34
CA GLU A 499 -31.56 21.28 28.58
C GLU A 499 -32.55 20.36 27.87
N ASN A 500 -33.67 20.09 28.54
CA ASN A 500 -34.74 19.31 27.93
C ASN A 500 -35.56 20.21 26.99
N ILE A 501 -35.46 19.99 25.69
CA ILE A 501 -36.24 20.71 24.67
C ILE A 501 -37.41 19.82 24.27
N GLU A 502 -38.62 20.32 24.47
CA GLU A 502 -39.84 19.60 24.12
C GLU A 502 -39.82 19.16 22.63
N GLY A 503 -40.01 17.85 22.40
CA GLY A 503 -39.95 17.24 21.08
C GLY A 503 -38.59 16.59 20.76
N LEU A 504 -37.51 17.02 21.41
CA LEU A 504 -36.16 16.47 21.25
C LEU A 504 -35.69 15.70 22.49
N ASP A 505 -36.56 15.56 23.50
CA ASP A 505 -36.34 14.87 24.77
C ASP A 505 -35.99 13.38 24.64
N TRP A 506 -36.34 12.78 23.50
CA TRP A 506 -36.04 11.38 23.18
C TRP A 506 -34.61 11.16 22.70
N VAL A 507 -33.88 12.21 22.31
CA VAL A 507 -32.54 12.08 21.74
C VAL A 507 -31.55 11.66 22.83
N VAL A 508 -30.98 10.47 22.66
CA VAL A 508 -29.95 9.94 23.58
C VAL A 508 -28.58 10.12 22.93
N PRO A 509 -27.61 10.78 23.61
CA PRO A 509 -26.25 10.89 23.10
C PRO A 509 -25.65 9.51 22.77
N CYS A 510 -25.23 9.33 21.54
CA CYS A 510 -24.75 8.04 21.02
C CYS A 510 -23.39 8.13 20.33
N LEU A 511 -22.80 9.32 20.25
CA LEU A 511 -21.49 9.56 19.66
C LEU A 511 -20.50 10.12 20.69
N LYS A 512 -19.23 9.78 20.47
CA LYS A 512 -18.10 10.40 21.17
C LYS A 512 -17.40 11.36 20.23
N PRO A 513 -16.87 12.51 20.71
CA PRO A 513 -16.13 13.46 19.90
C PRO A 513 -15.01 12.84 19.05
N GLU A 514 -14.26 11.89 19.59
CA GLU A 514 -13.17 11.17 18.90
C GLU A 514 -13.63 10.19 17.82
N ASN A 515 -14.95 9.94 17.71
CA ASN A 515 -15.53 9.10 16.67
C ASN A 515 -15.96 9.90 15.43
N ILE A 516 -15.81 11.22 15.45
CA ILE A 516 -16.24 12.12 14.38
C ILE A 516 -15.03 12.65 13.61
N VAL A 517 -15.12 12.62 12.27
CA VAL A 517 -14.18 13.31 11.39
C VAL A 517 -14.94 14.19 10.40
N TYR A 518 -14.67 15.50 10.42
CA TYR A 518 -15.19 16.42 9.42
C TYR A 518 -14.28 16.52 8.20
N ILE A 519 -14.88 16.65 7.02
CA ILE A 519 -14.18 16.88 5.75
C ILE A 519 -14.94 17.94 4.94
N GLY A 520 -14.25 19.00 4.53
CA GLY A 520 -14.82 20.03 3.65
C GLY A 520 -15.22 21.34 4.33
N LEU A 521 -15.02 21.42 5.66
CA LEU A 521 -15.40 22.60 6.45
C LEU A 521 -14.80 23.88 5.87
N ARG A 522 -15.63 24.92 5.75
CA ARG A 522 -15.19 26.23 5.29
C ARG A 522 -16.06 27.38 5.77
N ASP A 523 -17.30 27.11 6.18
CA ASP A 523 -18.15 28.08 6.86
C ASP A 523 -18.55 27.51 8.22
N VAL A 524 -17.88 27.99 9.26
CA VAL A 524 -18.01 27.43 10.62
C VAL A 524 -18.10 28.58 11.60
N ASP A 525 -19.11 28.55 12.44
CA ASP A 525 -19.38 29.62 13.40
C ASP A 525 -18.27 29.72 14.44
N LYS A 526 -18.21 30.89 15.10
CA LYS A 526 -17.22 31.12 16.15
C LYS A 526 -17.38 30.12 17.30
N ALA A 527 -18.62 29.82 17.68
CA ALA A 527 -18.92 28.87 18.75
C ALA A 527 -18.61 27.42 18.33
N GLU A 528 -18.97 27.02 17.12
CA GLU A 528 -18.61 25.70 16.58
C GLU A 528 -17.08 25.51 16.54
N LYS A 529 -16.32 26.51 16.10
CA LYS A 529 -14.83 26.49 16.16
C LYS A 529 -14.32 26.29 17.59
N GLN A 530 -15.00 26.84 18.60
CA GLN A 530 -14.64 26.64 20.00
C GLN A 530 -14.95 25.21 20.45
N ILE A 531 -16.12 24.68 20.10
CA ILE A 531 -16.54 23.30 20.38
C ILE A 531 -15.55 22.31 19.76
N LEU A 532 -15.24 22.43 18.46
CA LEU A 532 -14.30 21.55 17.77
C LEU A 532 -12.93 21.51 18.45
N LYS A 533 -12.44 22.67 18.93
CA LYS A 533 -11.16 22.77 19.66
C LYS A 533 -11.23 22.20 21.06
N GLN A 534 -12.28 22.54 21.80
CA GLN A 534 -12.47 22.13 23.20
C GLN A 534 -12.57 20.60 23.31
N TYR A 535 -13.30 19.98 22.39
CA TYR A 535 -13.50 18.52 22.37
C TYR A 535 -12.50 17.78 21.48
N ASN A 536 -11.52 18.49 20.89
CA ASN A 536 -10.49 17.94 20.01
C ASN A 536 -11.06 17.06 18.88
N ILE A 537 -12.17 17.50 18.28
CA ILE A 537 -12.83 16.77 17.19
C ILE A 537 -11.97 16.92 15.94
N LYS A 538 -11.76 15.81 15.23
CA LYS A 538 -10.92 15.81 14.04
C LYS A 538 -11.66 16.50 12.90
N ALA A 539 -11.05 17.56 12.36
CA ALA A 539 -11.61 18.28 11.22
C ALA A 539 -10.54 18.54 10.15
N PHE A 540 -10.95 18.40 8.89
CA PHE A 540 -10.19 18.81 7.71
C PHE A 540 -11.01 19.85 6.95
N SER A 541 -10.64 21.11 7.13
CA SER A 541 -11.22 22.20 6.35
C SER A 541 -10.72 22.15 4.91
N MET A 542 -11.28 23.00 4.05
CA MET A 542 -10.75 23.19 2.70
C MET A 542 -9.29 23.65 2.70
N HIS A 543 -8.79 24.26 3.78
CA HIS A 543 -7.36 24.54 3.92
C HIS A 543 -6.51 23.27 3.94
N GLU A 544 -6.91 22.25 4.71
CA GLU A 544 -6.20 20.98 4.75
C GLU A 544 -6.30 20.23 3.42
N ILE A 545 -7.46 20.31 2.76
CA ILE A 545 -7.69 19.66 1.46
C ILE A 545 -6.81 20.32 0.38
N ASP A 546 -6.79 21.65 0.27
CA ASP A 546 -5.89 22.41 -0.61
C ASP A 546 -4.42 22.03 -0.36
N ARG A 547 -4.08 21.90 0.93
CA ARG A 547 -2.71 21.70 1.39
C ARG A 547 -2.19 20.30 1.08
N TYR A 548 -2.99 19.27 1.37
CA TYR A 548 -2.54 17.87 1.35
C TYR A 548 -3.09 17.10 0.14
N GLY A 549 -4.18 17.58 -0.47
CA GLY A 549 -5.00 16.87 -1.45
C GLY A 549 -5.91 15.84 -0.82
N ILE A 550 -7.08 15.61 -1.41
CA ILE A 550 -8.12 14.73 -0.84
C ILE A 550 -7.61 13.31 -0.54
N GLY A 551 -6.74 12.76 -1.40
CA GLY A 551 -6.16 11.43 -1.19
C GLY A 551 -5.34 11.32 0.09
N ALA A 552 -4.59 12.36 0.45
CA ALA A 552 -3.84 12.37 1.70
C ALA A 552 -4.75 12.61 2.91
N VAL A 553 -5.78 13.45 2.76
CA VAL A 553 -6.80 13.67 3.80
C VAL A 553 -7.51 12.36 4.14
N MET A 554 -7.99 11.61 3.13
CA MET A 554 -8.64 10.31 3.37
C MET A 554 -7.71 9.29 4.02
N ASN A 555 -6.42 9.25 3.64
CA ASN A 555 -5.44 8.41 4.33
C ASN A 555 -5.31 8.79 5.82
N MET A 556 -5.25 10.10 6.14
CA MET A 556 -5.18 10.58 7.52
C MET A 556 -6.48 10.31 8.29
N THR A 557 -7.64 10.42 7.64
CA THR A 557 -8.95 10.08 8.20
C THR A 557 -9.01 8.60 8.55
N ILE A 558 -8.70 7.71 7.60
CA ILE A 558 -8.72 6.26 7.82
C ILE A 558 -7.69 5.86 8.88
N GLU A 559 -6.49 6.43 8.85
CA GLU A 559 -5.48 6.20 9.90
C GLU A 559 -5.98 6.64 11.27
N TYR A 560 -6.62 7.82 11.37
CA TYR A 560 -7.19 8.32 12.63
C TYR A 560 -8.29 7.38 13.16
N LEU A 561 -9.21 6.96 12.30
CA LEU A 561 -10.32 6.06 12.61
C LEU A 561 -9.89 4.60 12.87
N SER A 562 -8.64 4.25 12.54
CA SER A 562 -8.08 2.91 12.73
C SER A 562 -7.18 2.80 13.96
N LYS A 563 -7.22 3.77 14.88
CA LYS A 563 -6.42 3.76 16.12
C LYS A 563 -7.16 3.09 17.28
N GLY A 564 -6.38 2.38 18.11
CA GLY A 564 -6.84 1.77 19.36
C GLY A 564 -7.84 0.64 19.16
N ASP A 565 -8.58 0.30 20.22
CA ASP A 565 -9.50 -0.84 20.25
C ASP A 565 -10.71 -0.70 19.31
N THR A 566 -10.93 0.52 18.80
CA THR A 566 -12.01 0.84 17.83
C THR A 566 -11.55 0.81 16.37
N ALA A 567 -10.37 0.25 16.10
CA ALA A 567 -9.75 0.31 14.77
C ALA A 567 -10.60 -0.26 13.64
N GLN A 568 -11.52 -1.19 13.95
CA GLN A 568 -12.39 -1.82 12.98
C GLN A 568 -13.83 -1.28 13.00
N SER A 569 -14.21 -0.37 13.90
CA SER A 569 -15.60 0.11 14.07
C SER A 569 -16.32 0.45 12.75
N PRO A 570 -17.63 0.14 12.63
CA PRO A 570 -18.43 0.54 11.48
C PRO A 570 -18.42 2.05 11.23
N ILE A 571 -18.55 2.44 9.96
CA ILE A 571 -18.52 3.83 9.51
C ILE A 571 -19.90 4.23 8.98
N HIS A 572 -20.40 5.36 9.44
CA HIS A 572 -21.51 6.10 8.86
C HIS A 572 -20.98 7.30 8.08
N LEU A 573 -21.40 7.44 6.83
CA LEU A 573 -21.10 8.60 6.00
C LEU A 573 -22.32 9.53 6.00
N SER A 574 -22.21 10.72 6.57
CA SER A 574 -23.19 11.79 6.34
C SER A 574 -22.61 12.76 5.34
N PHE A 575 -23.20 12.84 4.14
CA PHE A 575 -22.70 13.69 3.06
C PHE A 575 -23.74 14.78 2.75
N ASP A 576 -23.42 16.00 3.16
CA ASP A 576 -24.12 17.19 2.71
C ASP A 576 -23.66 17.56 1.30
N ILE A 577 -24.59 17.70 0.36
CA ILE A 577 -24.24 18.05 -1.01
C ILE A 577 -23.56 19.43 -1.09
N ASP A 578 -23.82 20.30 -0.12
CA ASP A 578 -23.20 21.62 -0.02
C ASP A 578 -21.70 21.56 0.32
N ALA A 579 -21.16 20.40 0.70
CA ALA A 579 -19.72 20.21 0.83
C ALA A 579 -18.98 20.43 -0.50
N LEU A 580 -19.66 20.16 -1.61
CA LEU A 580 -19.16 20.42 -2.96
C LEU A 580 -19.18 21.91 -3.28
N ASP A 581 -18.28 22.33 -4.17
CA ASP A 581 -18.29 23.71 -4.63
C ASP A 581 -19.59 24.02 -5.40
N PRO A 582 -20.18 25.22 -5.26
CA PRO A 582 -21.38 25.60 -6.00
C PRO A 582 -21.21 25.58 -7.52
N THR A 583 -19.98 25.59 -8.06
CA THR A 583 -19.73 25.34 -9.50
C THR A 583 -20.00 23.90 -9.93
N VAL A 584 -20.13 22.99 -8.96
CA VAL A 584 -20.41 21.56 -9.12
C VAL A 584 -21.83 21.24 -8.65
N ALA A 585 -22.21 21.71 -7.46
CA ALA A 585 -23.51 21.46 -6.86
C ALA A 585 -24.15 22.77 -6.38
N ALA A 586 -24.77 23.51 -7.32
CA ALA A 586 -25.41 24.79 -7.00
C ALA A 586 -26.75 24.65 -6.28
N SER A 587 -27.38 23.47 -6.35
CA SER A 587 -28.79 23.26 -5.99
C SER A 587 -28.93 22.81 -4.53
N THR A 588 -28.58 23.71 -3.60
CA THR A 588 -28.62 23.49 -2.14
C THR A 588 -29.04 24.78 -1.40
N GLY A 589 -29.51 24.64 -0.16
CA GLY A 589 -29.97 25.74 0.69
C GLY A 589 -28.88 26.72 1.12
N THR A 590 -27.65 26.23 1.34
CA THR A 590 -26.53 27.00 1.94
C THR A 590 -25.25 26.88 1.12
N PRO A 591 -25.22 27.30 -0.16
CA PRO A 591 -24.05 27.13 -1.00
C PRO A 591 -22.87 28.00 -0.54
N VAL A 592 -21.72 27.39 -0.25
CA VAL A 592 -20.49 28.09 0.15
C VAL A 592 -19.38 27.88 -0.90
N ARG A 593 -18.78 28.97 -1.39
CA ARG A 593 -17.70 28.90 -2.40
C ARG A 593 -16.40 28.30 -1.84
N GLY A 594 -15.60 27.74 -2.74
CA GLY A 594 -14.31 27.13 -2.44
C GLY A 594 -14.44 25.74 -1.85
N GLY A 595 -15.46 24.98 -2.27
CA GLY A 595 -15.77 23.63 -1.79
C GLY A 595 -15.03 22.52 -2.54
N LEU A 596 -15.42 21.28 -2.25
CA LEU A 596 -14.86 20.10 -2.90
C LEU A 596 -15.22 20.07 -4.40
N THR A 597 -14.28 19.64 -5.24
CA THR A 597 -14.62 19.29 -6.62
C THR A 597 -15.40 17.97 -6.68
N PHE A 598 -16.13 17.73 -7.78
CA PHE A 598 -16.82 16.45 -7.99
C PHE A 598 -15.89 15.24 -7.81
N ARG A 599 -14.67 15.31 -8.35
CA ARG A 599 -13.66 14.25 -8.24
C ARG A 599 -13.21 14.00 -6.81
N GLU A 600 -13.17 15.04 -5.98
CA GLU A 600 -12.77 14.89 -4.58
C GLU A 600 -13.90 14.29 -3.75
N GLY A 601 -15.14 14.76 -3.94
CA GLY A 601 -16.32 14.14 -3.34
C GLY A 601 -16.44 12.66 -3.70
N HIS A 602 -16.31 12.32 -4.99
CA HIS A 602 -16.33 10.95 -5.48
C HIS A 602 -15.23 10.08 -4.85
N TYR A 603 -14.01 10.62 -4.73
CA TYR A 603 -12.90 9.90 -4.11
C TYR A 603 -13.10 9.64 -2.61
N ILE A 604 -13.80 10.52 -1.88
CA ILE A 604 -14.18 10.26 -0.49
C ILE A 604 -15.03 8.98 -0.44
N CYS A 605 -16.06 8.89 -1.27
CA CYS A 605 -16.96 7.75 -1.35
C CYS A 605 -16.22 6.44 -1.71
N GLU A 606 -15.36 6.47 -2.74
CA GLU A 606 -14.53 5.32 -3.13
C GLU A 606 -13.61 4.86 -1.99
N ALA A 607 -12.89 5.80 -1.37
CA ALA A 607 -11.95 5.49 -0.29
C ALA A 607 -12.65 4.92 0.94
N LEU A 608 -13.90 5.32 1.22
CA LEU A 608 -14.70 4.74 2.30
C LEU A 608 -15.25 3.36 1.96
N HIS A 609 -15.70 3.16 0.72
CA HIS A 609 -16.08 1.84 0.23
C HIS A 609 -14.93 0.84 0.37
N GLU A 610 -13.71 1.22 -0.02
CA GLU A 610 -12.50 0.38 0.07
C GLU A 610 -12.19 -0.10 1.50
N THR A 611 -12.69 0.58 2.53
CA THR A 611 -12.51 0.12 3.92
C THR A 611 -13.31 -1.15 4.24
N GLY A 612 -14.40 -1.39 3.51
CA GLY A 612 -15.41 -2.42 3.80
C GLY A 612 -16.21 -2.15 5.08
N ARG A 613 -16.08 -0.97 5.70
CA ARG A 613 -16.64 -0.64 7.03
C ARG A 613 -17.94 0.14 6.99
N LEU A 614 -18.38 0.62 5.82
CA LEU A 614 -19.61 1.40 5.68
C LEU A 614 -20.83 0.58 6.10
N VAL A 615 -21.70 1.18 6.92
CA VAL A 615 -23.00 0.61 7.35
C VAL A 615 -24.17 1.55 7.12
N GLY A 616 -23.89 2.84 6.89
CA GLY A 616 -24.90 3.83 6.56
C GLY A 616 -24.35 4.98 5.72
N ILE A 617 -25.24 5.57 4.92
CA ILE A 617 -24.98 6.68 4.01
C ILE A 617 -26.18 7.63 4.07
N ASP A 618 -25.95 8.89 4.39
CA ASP A 618 -26.90 9.98 4.21
C ASP A 618 -26.43 10.85 3.02
N ILE A 619 -27.33 11.16 2.09
CA ILE A 619 -27.15 12.25 1.12
C ILE A 619 -28.26 13.27 1.36
N VAL A 620 -27.89 14.51 1.70
CA VAL A 620 -28.83 15.54 2.18
C VAL A 620 -28.67 16.89 1.47
N GLU A 621 -29.57 17.83 1.78
CA GLU A 621 -29.62 19.22 1.29
C GLU A 621 -29.71 19.36 -0.24
N LEU A 622 -30.19 18.32 -0.92
CA LEU A 622 -30.52 18.35 -2.35
C LEU A 622 -31.78 19.19 -2.57
N ASN A 623 -31.62 20.42 -3.07
CA ASN A 623 -32.75 21.32 -3.32
C ASN A 623 -32.99 21.54 -4.83
N PRO A 624 -33.87 20.74 -5.48
CA PRO A 624 -34.17 20.88 -6.90
C PRO A 624 -34.96 22.15 -7.26
N THR A 625 -35.26 23.04 -6.31
CA THR A 625 -35.94 24.33 -6.58
C THR A 625 -34.98 25.52 -6.62
N ILE A 626 -33.71 25.31 -6.25
CA ILE A 626 -32.67 26.34 -6.19
C ILE A 626 -31.60 26.00 -7.21
N GLY A 627 -31.02 27.02 -7.85
CA GLY A 627 -29.96 26.84 -8.85
C GLY A 627 -30.47 26.87 -10.29
N HIS A 628 -29.54 26.85 -11.24
CA HIS A 628 -29.83 26.85 -12.68
C HIS A 628 -29.63 25.46 -13.32
N SER A 629 -29.08 24.49 -12.59
CA SER A 629 -28.67 23.17 -13.07
C SER A 629 -29.11 22.06 -12.10
N ASN A 630 -30.41 22.01 -11.83
CA ASN A 630 -31.00 21.17 -10.78
C ASN A 630 -30.75 19.67 -11.07
N GLU A 631 -30.78 19.28 -12.35
CA GLU A 631 -30.46 17.92 -12.80
C GLU A 631 -29.02 17.49 -12.49
N ASP A 632 -28.05 18.42 -12.56
CA ASP A 632 -26.64 18.12 -12.32
C ASP A 632 -26.39 17.75 -10.86
N THR A 633 -26.96 18.52 -9.91
CA THR A 633 -26.78 18.27 -8.47
C THR A 633 -27.41 16.94 -8.04
N ILE A 634 -28.60 16.63 -8.57
CA ILE A 634 -29.29 15.36 -8.31
C ILE A 634 -28.50 14.17 -8.89
N THR A 635 -27.99 14.30 -10.11
CA THR A 635 -27.18 13.26 -10.77
C THR A 635 -25.86 13.03 -10.03
N ILE A 636 -25.24 14.10 -9.52
CA ILE A 636 -24.06 14.01 -8.66
C ILE A 636 -24.38 13.25 -7.38
N GLY A 637 -25.50 13.55 -6.70
CA GLY A 637 -25.95 12.79 -5.54
C GLY A 637 -26.06 11.29 -5.83
N CYS A 638 -26.69 10.92 -6.95
CA CYS A 638 -26.76 9.53 -7.40
C CYS A 638 -25.37 8.93 -7.64
N SER A 639 -24.44 9.69 -8.24
CA SER A 639 -23.07 9.22 -8.48
C SER A 639 -22.29 8.99 -7.20
N LEU A 640 -22.44 9.85 -6.18
CA LEU A 640 -21.78 9.69 -4.89
C LEU A 640 -22.28 8.43 -4.15
N ILE A 641 -23.59 8.17 -4.21
CA ILE A 641 -24.19 6.95 -3.65
C ILE A 641 -23.58 5.71 -4.32
N ARG A 642 -23.53 5.67 -5.65
CA ARG A 642 -22.96 4.54 -6.39
C ARG A 642 -21.47 4.34 -6.08
N ALA A 643 -20.70 5.42 -6.01
CA ALA A 643 -19.29 5.36 -5.61
C ALA A 643 -19.10 4.79 -4.20
N ALA A 644 -19.91 5.21 -3.23
CA ALA A 644 -19.87 4.69 -1.85
C ALA A 644 -20.29 3.21 -1.78
N LEU A 645 -21.06 2.74 -2.75
CA LEU A 645 -21.51 1.37 -2.91
C LEU A 645 -20.60 0.51 -3.79
N GLY A 646 -19.48 1.05 -4.25
CA GLY A 646 -18.44 0.29 -4.94
C GLY A 646 -18.51 0.34 -6.46
N GLU A 647 -19.24 1.31 -7.04
CA GLU A 647 -19.05 1.61 -8.45
C GLU A 647 -17.61 2.08 -8.67
N SER A 648 -16.87 1.32 -9.48
CA SER A 648 -15.52 1.61 -9.90
C SER A 648 -15.49 1.77 -11.41
N LEU A 649 -14.61 2.65 -11.90
CA LEU A 649 -14.36 2.81 -13.31
C LEU A 649 -13.61 1.62 -13.95
N LEU A 650 -12.95 0.76 -13.15
CA LEU A 650 -12.08 -0.33 -13.60
C LEU A 650 -12.13 -1.58 -12.72
#